data_AF-A0A2V5VDF5-F1
#
_entry.id   AF-A0A2V5VDF5-F1
#
_cell.length_a   1.000
_cell.length_b   1.000
_cell.length_c   1.000
_cell.angle_alpha   90.00
_cell.angle_beta   90.00
_cell.angle_gamma   90.00
#
_symmetry.space_group_name_H-M   'P 1'
#
loop_
_entity.id
_entity.type
_entity.pdbx_description
1 polymer ?
#
loop_
_entity_poly.entity_id
_entity_poly.type
_entity_poly.pdbx_seq_one_letter_code
_entity_poly.pdbx_strand_id
1 'polypeptide(L)'
;MPALSKKDKLRLLTTILESRHADLREQNLNRQGKGHFHVSGMGHEALAAVSFLMEPDDYIVPYYRDRGLVLGRGMTTRQLGLEYFAKRNTGSGGRQMPSHYSNADLHIWSVPTPTGSQLLPACGIAWGIKLDGKKNLVVTTVGDAATRQGDFFEAVSFAKEKKLPLLLVVEDNAYGISMPTRKTNPLALGVLEASDWQQIDGRDVQKVYDTASAAMEKIRAGYGPAFFWVTMERLSSHTSSDDQKLYRDEAELRALENCDPLKCWKDQLIKEGAITAEEFAKIDNEIKERIRREYSEAEKAEDPSPNELLANVAKSPPRIDQEILPPGKYRIGDTVNKTLRAGLEEDPRRIIFGEDIEDPKGGVFRLTQKLSTKFPNQVFNSPLAESTILGVGCGLAAYGKRPVFELQFIDFIYPGFNQVVTNISNLRWRSFGNWKCPLVIYAPYGAYLPGGSLWHSQANESALAHYPGLSVVIPSTPEDAAGLLWTAMHSEDPVIFLIPKHLLWAEHESREPIRAVPLGQARKCSEGTDLTLVAWGNTIEKSLEAIAKIDNETSVELIDLRSIVPWDKAAIEESVRKTRRLVVVQEDTENCSVGQMIISHLSGDAELWSTMISPPILVSKANVVIGYNPIYEYAALPDVERIIAAIRRSVATGQERAVVAAVAGVEAAVSSRKVEPAPEEKRPYPPKIDTSKQHTQSITVPIMGEGIRNAKIVSLLKKPGDPIALDDDLCEVETDKAVYPIQSSFAGVMGKWKAKVGDTVDIGQELGTIFTRDGQAVEAAVPSRKEEKAAPEDTRRYTGVAPALPPTITRKLGHVIPANLQIDARWDSIRNAREVAKKKNGKQAPSPSVMIAWAVVRAMEKHASFRRLILEDDHIIDNDDFDLGVAVALEG
;
A
#
# COMPACT_ATOMS: atom_id res chain seq x y z
N MET A 1 -25.57 8.02 36.47
CA MET A 1 -25.39 7.20 35.25
C MET A 1 -26.03 5.84 35.51
N PRO A 2 -26.79 5.27 34.58
CA PRO A 2 -27.33 3.92 34.77
C PRO A 2 -26.16 2.93 34.76
N ALA A 3 -26.09 2.08 35.78
CA ALA A 3 -25.12 0.99 35.82
C ALA A 3 -25.40 0.01 34.66
N LEU A 4 -24.34 -0.57 34.07
CA LEU A 4 -24.46 -1.61 33.05
C LEU A 4 -25.44 -2.70 33.53
N SER A 5 -26.47 -2.98 32.73
CA SER A 5 -27.43 -4.03 33.07
C SER A 5 -26.72 -5.38 33.10
N LYS A 6 -27.23 -6.37 33.85
CA LYS A 6 -26.68 -7.73 33.85
C LYS A 6 -26.55 -8.30 32.43
N LYS A 7 -27.52 -8.00 31.57
CA LYS A 7 -27.51 -8.41 30.16
C LYS A 7 -26.35 -7.78 29.39
N ASP A 8 -26.13 -6.48 29.55
CA ASP A 8 -25.07 -5.76 28.84
C ASP A 8 -23.68 -6.15 29.36
N LYS A 9 -23.55 -6.42 30.66
CA LYS A 9 -22.33 -6.98 31.26
C LYS A 9 -21.94 -8.32 30.62
N LEU A 10 -22.91 -9.23 30.48
CA LEU A 10 -22.69 -10.53 29.86
C LEU A 10 -22.41 -10.40 28.36
N ARG A 11 -23.10 -9.50 27.65
CA ARG A 11 -22.82 -9.22 26.24
C ARG A 11 -21.39 -8.70 26.05
N LEU A 12 -20.94 -7.78 26.91
CA LEU A 12 -19.58 -7.24 26.87
C LEU A 12 -18.54 -8.33 27.17
N LEU A 13 -18.80 -9.19 28.16
CA LEU A 13 -17.96 -10.36 28.44
C LEU A 13 -17.85 -11.28 27.20
N THR A 14 -18.97 -11.57 26.53
CA THR A 14 -18.99 -12.37 25.30
C THR A 14 -18.14 -11.73 24.20
N THR A 15 -18.24 -10.42 23.97
CA THR A 15 -17.43 -9.71 22.96
C THR A 15 -15.94 -9.72 23.30
N ILE A 16 -15.56 -9.56 24.57
CA ILE A 16 -14.17 -9.65 25.02
C ILE A 16 -13.62 -11.07 24.80
N LEU A 17 -14.41 -12.10 25.13
CA LEU A 17 -14.06 -13.50 24.87
C LEU A 17 -13.93 -13.80 23.37
N GLU A 18 -14.83 -13.25 22.54
CA GLU A 18 -14.77 -13.35 21.09
C GLU A 18 -13.46 -12.78 20.55
N SER A 19 -13.10 -11.57 21.00
CA SER A 19 -11.83 -10.93 20.66
C SER A 19 -10.64 -11.82 21.02
N ARG A 20 -10.58 -12.27 22.27
CA ARG A 20 -9.46 -13.09 22.79
C ARG A 20 -9.29 -14.40 22.04
N HIS A 21 -10.36 -15.16 21.88
CA HIS A 21 -10.28 -16.50 21.29
C HIS A 21 -10.08 -16.45 19.78
N ALA A 22 -10.58 -15.42 19.10
CA ALA A 22 -10.32 -15.22 17.67
C ALA A 22 -8.84 -14.87 17.44
N ASP A 23 -8.25 -14.01 18.28
CA ASP A 23 -6.82 -13.68 18.24
C ASP A 23 -5.94 -14.91 18.47
N LEU A 24 -6.22 -15.68 19.53
CA LEU A 24 -5.53 -16.95 19.80
C LEU A 24 -5.68 -17.95 18.66
N ARG A 25 -6.86 -18.00 18.02
CA ARG A 25 -7.08 -18.87 16.87
C ARG A 25 -6.21 -18.46 15.68
N GLU A 26 -6.09 -17.16 15.40
CA GLU A 26 -5.19 -16.65 14.37
C GLU A 26 -3.73 -16.94 14.68
N GLN A 27 -3.28 -16.79 15.93
CA GLN A 27 -1.94 -17.19 16.34
C GLN A 27 -1.65 -18.67 16.05
N ASN A 28 -2.57 -19.56 16.41
CA ASN A 28 -2.44 -20.99 16.15
C ASN A 28 -2.44 -21.29 14.64
N LEU A 29 -3.35 -20.67 13.88
CA LEU A 29 -3.42 -20.81 12.42
C LEU A 29 -2.14 -20.30 11.73
N ASN A 30 -1.54 -19.23 12.23
CA ASN A 30 -0.28 -18.72 11.71
C ASN A 30 0.86 -19.73 11.94
N ARG A 31 0.96 -20.29 13.15
CA ARG A 31 1.91 -21.37 13.50
C ARG A 31 1.69 -22.66 12.70
N GLN A 32 0.47 -22.87 12.21
CA GLN A 32 0.09 -23.97 11.32
C GLN A 32 0.39 -23.69 9.83
N GLY A 33 0.88 -22.48 9.49
CA GLY A 33 1.15 -22.07 8.11
C GLY A 33 -0.11 -21.75 7.30
N LYS A 34 -1.25 -21.56 7.97
CA LYS A 34 -2.55 -21.29 7.34
C LYS A 34 -2.86 -19.81 7.17
N GLY A 35 -2.04 -18.91 7.72
CA GLY A 35 -2.15 -17.48 7.47
C GLY A 35 -0.80 -16.83 7.25
N HIS A 36 -0.80 -15.68 6.59
CA HIS A 36 0.43 -15.02 6.13
C HIS A 36 1.07 -14.12 7.20
N PHE A 37 0.25 -13.52 8.06
CA PHE A 37 0.67 -12.55 9.06
C PHE A 37 -0.38 -12.45 10.16
N HIS A 38 0.02 -12.07 11.37
CA HIS A 38 -0.91 -11.85 12.48
C HIS A 38 -0.45 -10.68 13.35
N VAL A 39 -1.40 -9.82 13.73
CA VAL A 39 -1.20 -8.71 14.66
C VAL A 39 -2.17 -8.86 15.81
N SER A 40 -1.65 -9.13 17.01
CA SER A 40 -2.47 -9.39 18.18
C SER A 40 -3.06 -8.10 18.76
N GLY A 41 -4.35 -8.11 19.06
CA GLY A 41 -5.07 -7.12 19.86
C GLY A 41 -5.25 -7.53 21.33
N MET A 42 -4.59 -8.61 21.78
CA MET A 42 -4.73 -9.07 23.16
C MET A 42 -4.24 -8.03 24.17
N GLY A 43 -5.10 -7.73 25.15
CA GLY A 43 -4.93 -6.70 26.17
C GLY A 43 -5.66 -5.39 25.89
N HIS A 44 -6.19 -5.22 24.67
CA HIS A 44 -6.91 -4.02 24.23
C HIS A 44 -8.45 -4.24 24.22
N GLU A 45 -8.93 -5.40 24.69
CA GLU A 45 -10.33 -5.82 24.52
C GLU A 45 -11.34 -4.92 25.28
N ALA A 46 -10.89 -4.20 26.31
CA ALA A 46 -11.72 -3.28 27.08
C ALA A 46 -12.38 -2.19 26.23
N LEU A 47 -11.82 -1.85 25.07
CA LEU A 47 -12.39 -0.87 24.15
C LEU A 47 -13.73 -1.28 23.54
N ALA A 48 -14.12 -2.57 23.63
CA ALA A 48 -15.49 -3.00 23.32
C ALA A 48 -16.54 -2.21 24.14
N ALA A 49 -16.19 -1.78 25.35
CA ALA A 49 -17.06 -0.95 26.19
C ALA A 49 -17.39 0.41 25.56
N VAL A 50 -16.47 0.97 24.77
CA VAL A 50 -16.66 2.25 24.07
C VAL A 50 -17.65 2.08 22.91
N SER A 51 -17.48 1.07 22.06
CA SER A 51 -18.33 0.88 20.89
C SER A 51 -19.75 0.41 21.23
N PHE A 52 -19.98 -0.19 22.40
CA PHE A 52 -21.32 -0.52 22.90
C PHE A 52 -22.21 0.70 23.15
N LEU A 53 -21.61 1.89 23.33
CA LEU A 53 -22.30 3.15 23.56
C LEU A 53 -22.60 3.91 22.27
N MET A 54 -22.06 3.46 21.14
CA MET A 54 -22.18 4.18 19.86
C MET A 54 -23.53 3.92 19.20
N GLU A 55 -24.08 4.97 18.58
CA GLU A 55 -25.31 4.93 17.79
C GLU A 55 -25.01 4.46 16.35
N PRO A 56 -26.01 3.93 15.61
CA PRO A 56 -25.79 3.39 14.26
C PRO A 56 -25.09 4.35 13.28
N ASP A 57 -25.35 5.65 13.39
CA ASP A 57 -24.80 6.67 12.49
C ASP A 57 -23.47 7.29 12.96
N ASP A 58 -22.89 6.80 14.07
CA ASP A 58 -21.53 7.18 14.49
C ASP A 58 -20.45 6.47 13.69
N TYR A 59 -19.25 7.04 13.64
CA TYR A 59 -18.12 6.51 12.88
C TYR A 59 -16.99 6.01 13.79
N ILE A 60 -16.32 4.93 13.36
CA ILE A 60 -15.06 4.47 13.95
C ILE A 60 -13.94 4.66 12.93
N VAL A 61 -12.86 5.29 13.36
CA VAL A 61 -11.59 5.36 12.63
C VAL A 61 -10.53 4.67 13.46
N PRO A 62 -10.37 3.34 13.30
CA PRO A 62 -9.68 2.50 14.27
C PRO A 62 -8.16 2.53 14.10
N TYR A 63 -7.49 1.89 15.04
CA TYR A 63 -6.10 1.48 15.05
C TYR A 63 -6.04 -0.05 14.92
N TYR A 64 -4.92 -0.61 14.45
CA TYR A 64 -4.85 -2.04 14.15
C TYR A 64 -4.95 -2.97 15.38
N ARG A 65 -4.99 -2.44 16.61
CA ARG A 65 -5.21 -3.25 17.84
C ARG A 65 -6.68 -3.34 18.26
N ASP A 66 -7.57 -2.65 17.56
CA ASP A 66 -8.97 -2.42 17.93
C ASP A 66 -9.93 -3.60 17.71
N ARG A 67 -9.46 -4.84 17.81
CA ARG A 67 -10.33 -6.02 17.64
C ARG A 67 -11.57 -5.94 18.54
N GLY A 68 -11.38 -5.61 19.82
CA GLY A 68 -12.48 -5.44 20.77
C GLY A 68 -13.44 -4.32 20.38
N LEU A 69 -12.91 -3.17 19.93
CA LEU A 69 -13.70 -2.02 19.52
C LEU A 69 -14.59 -2.35 18.30
N VAL A 70 -14.04 -2.97 17.26
CA VAL A 70 -14.80 -3.29 16.03
C VAL A 70 -15.79 -4.43 16.22
N LEU A 71 -15.48 -5.43 17.05
CA LEU A 71 -16.43 -6.47 17.45
C LEU A 71 -17.59 -5.86 18.23
N GLY A 72 -17.31 -4.94 19.17
CA GLY A 72 -18.35 -4.27 19.93
C GLY A 72 -19.24 -3.36 19.08
N ARG A 73 -18.71 -2.86 17.96
CA ARG A 73 -19.48 -2.13 16.94
C ARG A 73 -20.42 -3.03 16.13
N GLY A 74 -20.09 -4.30 15.97
CA GLY A 74 -20.92 -5.29 15.28
C GLY A 74 -20.22 -6.09 14.19
N MET A 75 -18.91 -5.93 13.98
CA MET A 75 -18.18 -6.88 13.16
C MET A 75 -18.24 -8.27 13.82
N THR A 76 -18.34 -9.31 13.00
CA THR A 76 -18.40 -10.69 13.47
C THR A 76 -17.03 -11.35 13.43
N THR A 77 -16.81 -12.34 14.29
CA THR A 77 -15.62 -13.21 14.27
C THR A 77 -15.44 -13.93 12.94
N ARG A 78 -16.52 -14.27 12.23
CA ARG A 78 -16.44 -14.77 10.84
C ARG A 78 -15.89 -13.74 9.86
N GLN A 79 -16.32 -12.48 9.94
CA GLN A 79 -15.77 -11.41 9.09
C GLN A 79 -14.29 -11.18 9.37
N LEU A 80 -13.88 -11.17 10.65
CA LEU A 80 -12.47 -11.10 11.02
C LEU A 80 -11.67 -12.31 10.51
N GLY A 81 -12.25 -13.51 10.54
CA GLY A 81 -11.65 -14.69 9.92
C GLY A 81 -11.44 -14.54 8.41
N LEU A 82 -12.41 -13.98 7.70
CA LEU A 82 -12.27 -13.68 6.26
C LEU A 82 -11.16 -12.66 6.00
N GLU A 83 -11.06 -11.61 6.83
CA GLU A 83 -9.98 -10.62 6.74
C GLU A 83 -8.61 -11.24 7.02
N TYR A 84 -8.52 -12.12 8.03
CA TYR A 84 -7.29 -12.85 8.36
C TYR A 84 -6.75 -13.68 7.19
N PHE A 85 -7.64 -14.38 6.48
CA PHE A 85 -7.28 -15.16 5.30
C PHE A 85 -7.27 -14.33 4.00
N ALA A 86 -7.43 -13.01 4.07
CA ALA A 86 -7.49 -12.11 2.91
C ALA A 86 -8.50 -12.56 1.82
N LYS A 87 -9.68 -13.02 2.24
CA LYS A 87 -10.71 -13.56 1.33
C LYS A 87 -11.41 -12.46 0.53
N ARG A 88 -12.00 -12.87 -0.60
CA ARG A 88 -12.65 -11.97 -1.57
C ARG A 88 -13.79 -11.16 -0.97
N ASN A 89 -14.65 -11.80 -0.17
CA ASN A 89 -15.86 -11.19 0.38
C ASN A 89 -15.59 -10.48 1.72
N THR A 90 -14.63 -9.56 1.72
CA THR A 90 -14.25 -8.70 2.85
C THR A 90 -14.41 -7.23 2.49
N GLY A 91 -14.36 -6.33 3.47
CA GLY A 91 -14.42 -4.88 3.22
C GLY A 91 -13.25 -4.31 2.42
N SER A 92 -12.18 -5.09 2.20
CA SER A 92 -11.00 -4.73 1.39
C SER A 92 -10.83 -5.60 0.14
N GLY A 93 -11.65 -6.64 -0.05
CA GLY A 93 -11.47 -7.61 -1.12
C GLY A 93 -10.15 -8.38 -1.04
N GLY A 94 -9.61 -8.57 0.18
CA GLY A 94 -8.31 -9.22 0.40
C GLY A 94 -7.08 -8.35 0.13
N ARG A 95 -7.24 -7.03 -0.06
CA ARG A 95 -6.13 -6.10 -0.36
C ARG A 95 -5.40 -5.57 0.86
N GLN A 96 -6.01 -5.70 2.03
CA GLN A 96 -5.47 -5.20 3.29
C GLN A 96 -4.87 -6.32 4.12
N MET A 97 -3.88 -5.97 4.94
CA MET A 97 -3.37 -6.87 5.96
C MET A 97 -4.44 -7.16 7.02
N PRO A 98 -4.37 -8.30 7.73
CA PRO A 98 -5.20 -8.50 8.91
C PRO A 98 -5.10 -7.33 9.89
N SER A 99 -6.18 -7.11 10.62
CA SER A 99 -6.34 -6.01 11.58
C SER A 99 -6.33 -4.59 10.98
N HIS A 100 -6.41 -4.45 9.65
CA HIS A 100 -6.69 -3.18 8.98
C HIS A 100 -8.18 -3.10 8.66
N TYR A 101 -8.97 -2.91 9.72
CA TYR A 101 -10.42 -3.01 9.67
C TYR A 101 -11.06 -2.05 8.67
N SER A 102 -12.10 -2.53 7.99
CA SER A 102 -12.90 -1.73 7.05
C SER A 102 -14.30 -2.33 6.91
N ASN A 103 -15.33 -1.56 7.28
CA ASN A 103 -16.72 -1.95 7.08
C ASN A 103 -17.60 -0.71 6.93
N ALA A 104 -17.98 -0.37 5.70
CA ALA A 104 -18.76 0.84 5.43
C ALA A 104 -20.17 0.78 6.03
N ASP A 105 -20.82 -0.39 6.05
CA ASP A 105 -22.16 -0.57 6.62
C ASP A 105 -22.21 -0.31 8.13
N LEU A 106 -21.09 -0.53 8.83
CA LEU A 106 -20.93 -0.25 10.26
C LEU A 106 -20.24 1.10 10.53
N HIS A 107 -19.96 1.88 9.49
CA HIS A 107 -19.19 3.12 9.54
C HIS A 107 -17.79 2.95 10.17
N ILE A 108 -17.13 1.82 9.90
CA ILE A 108 -15.74 1.55 10.25
C ILE A 108 -14.87 1.91 9.04
N TRP A 109 -14.17 3.03 9.16
CA TRP A 109 -13.36 3.58 8.08
C TRP A 109 -12.11 2.73 7.82
N SER A 110 -11.74 2.59 6.55
CA SER A 110 -10.60 1.77 6.14
C SER A 110 -9.26 2.40 6.56
N VAL A 111 -8.64 1.87 7.61
CA VAL A 111 -7.39 2.39 8.19
C VAL A 111 -6.14 1.97 7.38
N PRO A 112 -5.13 2.85 7.23
CA PRO A 112 -3.83 2.52 6.65
C PRO A 112 -2.82 1.98 7.69
N THR A 113 -1.69 1.41 7.23
CA THR A 113 -0.60 0.98 8.14
C THR A 113 0.15 2.13 8.84
N PRO A 114 0.53 3.24 8.16
CA PRO A 114 1.20 4.35 8.84
C PRO A 114 0.35 4.93 9.98
N THR A 115 0.71 4.56 11.21
CA THR A 115 -0.05 4.88 12.42
C THR A 115 -0.06 6.38 12.69
N GLY A 116 -1.21 6.92 13.06
CA GLY A 116 -1.42 8.35 13.32
C GLY A 116 -1.98 9.09 12.10
N SER A 117 -1.75 8.57 10.87
CA SER A 117 -2.25 9.20 9.65
C SER A 117 -3.78 9.18 9.52
N GLN A 118 -4.48 8.32 10.26
CA GLN A 118 -5.93 8.25 10.28
C GLN A 118 -6.61 9.35 11.11
N LEU A 119 -5.86 10.05 11.98
CA LEU A 119 -6.43 11.00 12.94
C LEU A 119 -7.00 12.26 12.27
N LEU A 120 -6.36 12.75 11.21
CA LEU A 120 -6.83 13.91 10.45
C LEU A 120 -8.07 13.57 9.58
N PRO A 121 -8.14 12.42 8.88
CA PRO A 121 -9.40 11.91 8.34
C PRO A 121 -10.53 11.78 9.37
N ALA A 122 -10.24 11.30 10.59
CA ALA A 122 -11.25 11.27 11.66
C ALA A 122 -11.79 12.66 12.00
N CYS A 123 -10.90 13.66 12.06
CA CYS A 123 -11.28 15.06 12.23
C CYS A 123 -12.15 15.57 11.05
N GLY A 124 -11.82 15.18 9.81
CA GLY A 124 -12.62 15.52 8.63
C GLY A 124 -14.03 14.96 8.66
N ILE A 125 -14.19 13.69 9.06
CA ILE A 125 -15.51 13.07 9.24
C ILE A 125 -16.30 13.81 10.33
N ALA A 126 -15.68 14.08 11.49
CA ALA A 126 -16.31 14.79 12.59
C ALA A 126 -16.71 16.23 12.21
N TRP A 127 -15.89 16.90 11.40
CA TRP A 127 -16.22 18.23 10.89
C TRP A 127 -17.39 18.17 9.90
N GLY A 128 -17.44 17.16 9.03
CA GLY A 128 -18.57 16.92 8.15
C GLY A 128 -19.89 16.73 8.90
N ILE A 129 -19.88 15.90 9.95
CA ILE A 129 -21.03 15.68 10.86
C ILE A 129 -21.47 17.00 11.47
N LYS A 130 -20.51 17.81 11.95
CA LYS A 130 -20.79 19.12 12.55
C LYS A 130 -21.39 20.10 11.55
N LEU A 131 -20.87 20.15 10.32
CA LEU A 131 -21.39 21.01 9.25
C LEU A 131 -22.84 20.65 8.88
N ASP A 132 -23.22 19.37 9.00
CA ASP A 132 -24.61 18.91 8.81
C ASP A 132 -25.50 19.14 10.04
N GLY A 133 -24.95 19.65 11.15
CA GLY A 133 -25.71 19.83 12.40
C GLY A 133 -26.18 18.52 13.03
N LYS A 134 -25.54 17.39 12.69
CA LYS A 134 -25.90 16.08 13.24
C LYS A 134 -25.32 15.88 14.64
N LYS A 135 -25.98 15.02 15.42
CA LYS A 135 -25.55 14.63 16.79
C LYS A 135 -24.65 13.40 16.81
N ASN A 136 -24.26 12.90 15.65
CA ASN A 136 -23.32 11.78 15.56
C ASN A 136 -21.95 12.18 16.08
N LEU A 137 -21.12 11.19 16.35
CA LEU A 137 -19.73 11.39 16.73
C LEU A 137 -18.80 10.44 16.00
N VAL A 138 -17.52 10.76 16.09
CA VAL A 138 -16.43 9.90 15.62
C VAL A 138 -15.65 9.39 16.83
N VAL A 139 -15.38 8.09 16.88
CA VAL A 139 -14.38 7.50 17.77
C VAL A 139 -13.14 7.19 16.94
N THR A 140 -11.99 7.74 17.31
CA THR A 140 -10.72 7.39 16.70
C THR A 140 -9.71 7.01 17.76
N THR A 141 -8.81 6.11 17.40
CA THR A 141 -7.85 5.51 18.32
C THR A 141 -6.44 5.55 17.74
N VAL A 142 -5.44 5.49 18.61
CA VAL A 142 -4.03 5.48 18.23
C VAL A 142 -3.18 4.87 19.34
N GLY A 143 -2.14 4.10 18.98
CA GLY A 143 -1.16 3.63 19.96
C GLY A 143 -0.28 4.76 20.51
N ASP A 144 0.13 4.67 21.77
CA ASP A 144 0.93 5.68 22.45
C ASP A 144 2.25 6.01 21.74
N ALA A 145 2.93 5.05 21.12
CA ALA A 145 4.14 5.32 20.34
C ALA A 145 3.89 6.26 19.16
N ALA A 146 2.71 6.16 18.54
CA ALA A 146 2.33 6.96 17.37
C ALA A 146 1.87 8.38 17.73
N THR A 147 1.68 8.70 19.01
CA THR A 147 1.44 10.08 19.48
C THR A 147 2.63 11.02 19.23
N ARG A 148 3.77 10.48 18.80
CA ARG A 148 4.96 11.23 18.39
C ARG A 148 4.89 11.77 16.95
N GLN A 149 3.88 11.38 16.17
CA GLN A 149 3.70 11.83 14.79
C GLN A 149 3.16 13.26 14.73
N GLY A 150 3.53 14.03 13.69
CA GLY A 150 3.02 15.40 13.48
C GLY A 150 1.49 15.46 13.40
N ASP A 151 0.91 14.53 12.63
CA ASP A 151 -0.54 14.39 12.44
C ASP A 151 -1.32 14.25 13.76
N PHE A 152 -0.71 13.72 14.83
CA PHE A 152 -1.35 13.63 16.15
C PHE A 152 -1.57 15.01 16.78
N PHE A 153 -0.54 15.86 16.78
CA PHE A 153 -0.63 17.21 17.36
C PHE A 153 -1.55 18.11 16.54
N GLU A 154 -1.48 17.97 15.21
CA GLU A 154 -2.37 18.65 14.27
C GLU A 154 -3.83 18.25 14.50
N ALA A 155 -4.12 16.95 14.63
CA ALA A 155 -5.48 16.46 14.89
C ALA A 155 -6.04 16.95 16.22
N VAL A 156 -5.26 16.90 17.31
CA VAL A 156 -5.68 17.42 18.63
C VAL A 156 -5.99 18.92 18.54
N SER A 157 -5.12 19.69 17.87
CA SER A 157 -5.28 21.14 17.72
C SER A 157 -6.53 21.48 16.91
N PHE A 158 -6.71 20.85 15.75
CA PHE A 158 -7.86 21.09 14.87
C PHE A 158 -9.18 20.64 15.53
N ALA A 159 -9.18 19.51 16.24
CA ALA A 159 -10.37 19.03 16.96
C ALA A 159 -10.82 20.02 18.05
N LYS A 160 -9.88 20.60 18.80
CA LYS A 160 -10.18 21.63 19.81
C LYS A 160 -10.64 22.93 19.17
N GLU A 161 -9.91 23.42 18.18
CA GLU A 161 -10.21 24.66 17.44
C GLU A 161 -11.64 24.62 16.89
N LYS A 162 -11.96 23.56 16.15
CA LYS A 162 -13.27 23.40 15.52
C LYS A 162 -14.32 22.84 16.47
N LYS A 163 -14.03 22.56 17.74
CA LYS A 163 -14.93 21.89 18.70
C LYS A 163 -15.67 20.71 18.05
N LEU A 164 -14.89 19.74 17.55
CA LEU A 164 -15.42 18.61 16.78
C LEU A 164 -16.15 17.59 17.66
N PRO A 165 -17.16 16.89 17.14
CA PRO A 165 -17.79 15.77 17.83
C PRO A 165 -16.93 14.50 17.74
N LEU A 166 -15.81 14.51 18.45
CA LEU A 166 -14.75 13.49 18.36
C LEU A 166 -14.37 12.97 19.76
N LEU A 167 -14.30 11.64 19.90
CA LEU A 167 -13.60 10.97 21.00
C LEU A 167 -12.29 10.40 20.45
N LEU A 168 -11.16 10.92 20.92
CA LEU A 168 -9.83 10.40 20.58
C LEU A 168 -9.27 9.60 21.75
N VAL A 169 -8.93 8.34 21.51
CA VAL A 169 -8.42 7.42 22.51
C VAL A 169 -6.96 7.06 22.20
N VAL A 170 -6.05 7.37 23.12
CA VAL A 170 -4.69 6.84 23.09
C VAL A 170 -4.67 5.52 23.83
N GLU A 171 -4.22 4.48 23.15
CA GLU A 171 -4.00 3.13 23.67
C GLU A 171 -2.55 3.00 24.13
N ASP A 172 -2.31 3.23 25.41
CA ASP A 172 -0.98 3.17 26.02
C ASP A 172 -0.67 1.79 26.55
N ASN A 173 -0.04 0.98 25.69
CA ASN A 173 0.42 -0.37 26.01
C ASN A 173 1.92 -0.42 26.35
N ALA A 174 2.53 0.73 26.61
CA ALA A 174 3.92 0.90 27.00
C ALA A 174 5.00 0.58 25.95
N TYR A 175 4.64 0.18 24.73
CA TYR A 175 5.61 -0.28 23.72
C TYR A 175 5.30 0.16 22.29
N GLY A 176 6.27 0.82 21.68
CA GLY A 176 6.37 0.97 20.22
C GLY A 176 7.22 -0.15 19.63
N ILE A 177 6.56 -1.21 19.14
CA ILE A 177 7.23 -2.45 18.68
C ILE A 177 8.02 -3.08 19.84
N SER A 178 9.32 -2.78 19.95
CA SER A 178 10.23 -3.22 21.01
C SER A 178 10.71 -2.09 21.93
N MET A 179 10.38 -0.83 21.61
CA MET A 179 10.85 0.34 22.35
C MET A 179 9.87 0.73 23.46
N PRO A 180 10.30 0.76 24.74
CA PRO A 180 9.44 1.18 25.86
C PRO A 180 9.09 2.68 25.79
N THR A 181 7.82 3.02 25.98
CA THR A 181 7.30 4.37 25.72
C THR A 181 6.85 5.14 26.95
N ARG A 182 6.69 4.49 28.11
CA ARG A 182 6.14 5.09 29.35
C ARG A 182 6.86 6.37 29.82
N LYS A 183 8.09 6.60 29.35
CA LYS A 183 8.91 7.78 29.68
C LYS A 183 9.15 8.72 28.51
N THR A 184 8.69 8.36 27.32
CA THR A 184 9.05 9.04 26.06
C THR A 184 7.83 9.46 25.24
N ASN A 185 6.63 9.01 25.59
CA ASN A 185 5.41 9.52 25.01
C ASN A 185 5.18 11.01 25.41
N PRO A 186 4.48 11.82 24.59
CA PRO A 186 4.30 13.25 24.82
C PRO A 186 3.62 13.63 26.14
N LEU A 187 2.73 12.78 26.68
CA LEU A 187 2.10 13.01 27.98
C LEU A 187 3.13 12.88 29.11
N ALA A 188 3.94 11.82 29.09
CA ALA A 188 5.01 11.60 30.07
C ALA A 188 6.12 12.66 29.99
N LEU A 189 6.36 13.23 28.81
CA LEU A 189 7.33 14.32 28.60
C LEU A 189 6.78 15.71 28.99
N GLY A 190 5.51 15.82 29.37
CA GLY A 190 4.89 17.12 29.67
C GLY A 190 4.72 18.03 28.45
N VAL A 191 4.71 17.46 27.24
CA VAL A 191 4.45 18.19 25.99
C VAL A 191 2.95 18.43 25.80
N LEU A 192 2.12 17.52 26.32
CA LEU A 192 0.67 17.65 26.33
C LEU A 192 0.19 18.29 27.63
N GLU A 193 -0.84 19.12 27.54
CA GLU A 193 -1.53 19.65 28.71
C GLU A 193 -2.31 18.53 29.39
N ALA A 194 -1.83 18.08 30.56
CA ALA A 194 -2.37 16.89 31.22
C ALA A 194 -3.87 17.02 31.56
N SER A 195 -4.38 18.24 31.80
CA SER A 195 -5.79 18.45 32.10
C SER A 195 -6.74 18.20 30.92
N ASP A 196 -6.22 18.19 29.69
CA ASP A 196 -7.01 17.86 28.51
C ASP A 196 -7.30 16.35 28.39
N TRP A 197 -6.51 15.51 29.07
CA TRP A 197 -6.51 14.06 28.90
C TRP A 197 -7.10 13.35 30.12
N GLN A 198 -8.14 12.55 29.90
CA GLN A 198 -8.66 11.66 30.92
C GLN A 198 -7.84 10.37 30.94
N GLN A 199 -7.06 10.19 32.00
CA GLN A 199 -6.28 8.97 32.20
C GLN A 199 -7.16 7.87 32.79
N ILE A 200 -7.26 6.75 32.08
CA ILE A 200 -8.14 5.63 32.40
C ILE A 200 -7.31 4.36 32.49
N ASP A 201 -7.60 3.54 33.50
CA ASP A 201 -7.03 2.20 33.61
C ASP A 201 -7.89 1.24 32.79
N GLY A 202 -7.34 0.71 31.70
CA GLY A 202 -8.04 -0.19 30.77
C GLY A 202 -8.42 -1.53 31.38
N ARG A 203 -7.86 -1.90 32.55
CA ARG A 203 -8.25 -3.11 33.30
C ARG A 203 -9.64 -2.97 33.93
N ASP A 204 -10.06 -1.74 34.22
CA ASP A 204 -11.38 -1.43 34.77
C ASP A 204 -12.37 -1.16 33.63
N VAL A 205 -12.90 -2.25 33.07
CA VAL A 205 -13.83 -2.22 31.93
C VAL A 205 -15.11 -1.42 32.26
N GLN A 206 -15.59 -1.47 33.50
CA GLN A 206 -16.75 -0.66 33.92
C GLN A 206 -16.40 0.83 33.89
N LYS A 207 -15.22 1.22 34.38
CA LYS A 207 -14.78 2.62 34.34
C LYS A 207 -14.56 3.13 32.92
N VAL A 208 -14.04 2.31 32.01
CA VAL A 208 -13.95 2.65 30.58
C VAL A 208 -15.35 2.96 30.03
N TYR A 209 -16.33 2.10 30.30
CA TYR A 209 -17.73 2.31 29.90
C TYR A 209 -18.31 3.60 30.48
N ASP A 210 -18.25 3.78 31.81
CA ASP A 210 -18.86 4.92 32.50
C ASP A 210 -18.26 6.25 32.04
N THR A 211 -16.93 6.27 31.85
CA THR A 211 -16.21 7.47 31.39
C THR A 211 -16.55 7.79 29.93
N ALA A 212 -16.59 6.77 29.06
CA ALA A 212 -17.00 6.93 27.67
C ALA A 212 -18.44 7.42 27.55
N SER A 213 -19.37 6.88 28.36
CA SER A 213 -20.78 7.29 28.37
C SER A 213 -20.93 8.77 28.68
N ALA A 214 -20.30 9.23 29.77
CA ALA A 214 -20.33 10.64 30.15
C ALA A 214 -19.66 11.56 29.11
N ALA A 215 -18.57 11.12 28.47
CA ALA A 215 -17.89 11.89 27.44
C ALA A 215 -18.73 12.00 26.16
N MET A 216 -19.32 10.90 25.70
CA MET A 216 -20.17 10.88 24.51
C MET A 216 -21.41 11.77 24.69
N GLU A 217 -22.05 11.76 25.86
CA GLU A 217 -23.16 12.69 26.16
C GLU A 217 -22.74 14.15 25.99
N LYS A 218 -21.56 14.53 26.51
CA LYS A 218 -21.02 15.90 26.36
C LYS A 218 -20.67 16.22 24.90
N ILE A 219 -20.07 15.28 24.18
CA ILE A 219 -19.77 15.42 22.76
C ILE A 219 -21.06 15.71 21.98
N ARG A 220 -22.10 14.91 22.17
CA ARG A 220 -23.41 15.09 21.51
C ARG A 220 -24.12 16.39 21.92
N ALA A 221 -23.86 16.88 23.12
CA ALA A 221 -24.34 18.18 23.60
C ALA A 221 -23.53 19.38 23.06
N GLY A 222 -22.49 19.15 22.25
CA GLY A 222 -21.73 20.21 21.57
C GLY A 222 -20.60 20.81 22.40
N TYR A 223 -20.16 20.15 23.48
CA TYR A 223 -19.03 20.63 24.30
C TYR A 223 -17.66 20.50 23.62
N GLY A 224 -17.59 19.88 22.44
CA GLY A 224 -16.36 19.66 21.68
C GLY A 224 -15.76 18.26 21.91
N PRO A 225 -14.49 18.05 21.55
CA PRO A 225 -13.88 16.73 21.60
C PRO A 225 -13.57 16.30 23.04
N ALA A 226 -13.44 14.98 23.24
CA ALA A 226 -12.88 14.40 24.45
C ALA A 226 -11.62 13.57 24.13
N PHE A 227 -10.64 13.62 25.02
CA PHE A 227 -9.36 12.94 24.86
C PHE A 227 -9.13 11.95 26.00
N PHE A 228 -8.96 10.67 25.67
CA PHE A 228 -8.69 9.61 26.62
C PHE A 228 -7.26 9.12 26.46
N TRP A 229 -6.60 8.87 27.59
CA TRP A 229 -5.32 8.18 27.66
C TRP A 229 -5.52 6.89 28.45
N VAL A 230 -5.71 5.79 27.74
CA VAL A 230 -6.09 4.51 28.35
C VAL A 230 -4.84 3.66 28.51
N THR A 231 -4.41 3.48 29.77
CA THR A 231 -3.31 2.57 30.07
C THR A 231 -3.82 1.13 29.96
N MET A 232 -3.13 0.35 29.14
CA MET A 232 -3.40 -1.06 28.92
C MET A 232 -2.07 -1.82 28.78
N GLU A 233 -2.12 -3.12 28.53
CA GLU A 233 -0.92 -3.94 28.38
C GLU A 233 -0.98 -4.74 27.09
N ARG A 234 0.16 -4.88 26.42
CA ARG A 234 0.27 -5.78 25.27
C ARG A 234 0.60 -7.18 25.77
N LEU A 235 -0.37 -8.10 25.66
CA LEU A 235 -0.24 -9.46 26.22
C LEU A 235 0.50 -10.45 25.31
N SER A 236 0.81 -10.04 24.08
CA SER A 236 1.49 -10.86 23.07
C SER A 236 2.63 -10.06 22.41
N SER A 237 3.45 -10.73 21.59
CA SER A 237 4.44 -10.08 20.74
C SER A 237 3.80 -9.01 19.84
N HIS A 238 4.62 -8.09 19.30
CA HIS A 238 4.13 -7.01 18.46
C HIS A 238 3.34 -7.55 17.25
N THR A 239 3.87 -8.60 16.60
CA THR A 239 3.30 -9.32 15.45
C THR A 239 3.70 -10.80 15.54
N SER A 240 3.19 -11.63 14.63
CA SER A 240 3.67 -13.00 14.46
C SER A 240 5.17 -13.09 14.15
N SER A 241 5.78 -12.03 13.61
CA SER A 241 7.20 -12.01 13.23
C SER A 241 8.13 -11.43 14.30
N ASP A 242 7.64 -11.28 15.54
CA ASP A 242 8.33 -10.66 16.67
C ASP A 242 8.34 -11.60 17.89
N ASP A 243 9.38 -11.50 18.72
CA ASP A 243 9.43 -12.18 20.02
C ASP A 243 9.72 -11.18 21.14
N GLN A 244 8.68 -10.90 21.94
CA GLN A 244 8.79 -9.97 23.05
C GLN A 244 9.77 -10.40 24.15
N LYS A 245 10.11 -11.69 24.25
CA LYS A 245 11.08 -12.19 25.23
C LYS A 245 12.50 -11.67 24.97
N LEU A 246 12.78 -11.18 23.76
CA LEU A 246 14.09 -10.63 23.40
C LEU A 246 14.35 -9.25 24.01
N TYR A 247 13.30 -8.52 24.40
CA TYR A 247 13.43 -7.13 24.88
C TYR A 247 12.57 -6.80 26.11
N ARG A 248 11.75 -7.74 26.60
CA ARG A 248 11.00 -7.65 27.86
C ARG A 248 11.52 -8.69 28.84
N ASP A 249 11.65 -8.31 30.11
CA ASP A 249 12.12 -9.23 31.12
C ASP A 249 11.04 -10.23 31.54
N GLU A 250 11.44 -11.40 32.05
CA GLU A 250 10.48 -12.44 32.43
C GLU A 250 9.54 -12.02 33.57
N ALA A 251 9.98 -11.15 34.47
CA ALA A 251 9.16 -10.72 35.60
C ALA A 251 8.02 -9.82 35.12
N GLU A 252 8.31 -8.92 34.18
CA GLU A 252 7.34 -8.12 33.45
C GLU A 252 6.33 -9.01 32.72
N LEU A 253 6.80 -9.99 31.93
CA LEU A 253 5.93 -10.90 31.19
C LEU A 253 5.00 -11.71 32.10
N ARG A 254 5.50 -12.20 33.25
CA ARG A 254 4.67 -12.88 34.27
C ARG A 254 3.64 -11.94 34.90
N ALA A 255 3.94 -10.65 35.02
CA ALA A 255 3.03 -9.67 35.60
C ALA A 255 1.86 -9.31 34.68
N LEU A 256 2.00 -9.48 33.35
CA LEU A 256 0.98 -9.12 32.36
C LEU A 256 -0.37 -9.79 32.58
N GLU A 257 -0.38 -11.03 33.09
CA GLU A 257 -1.63 -11.76 33.38
C GLU A 257 -2.50 -11.02 34.39
N ASN A 258 -1.89 -10.28 35.33
CA ASN A 258 -2.63 -9.47 36.31
C ASN A 258 -3.22 -8.19 35.70
N CYS A 259 -2.79 -7.84 34.50
CA CYS A 259 -3.27 -6.69 33.74
C CYS A 259 -4.21 -7.07 32.60
N ASP A 260 -4.60 -8.35 32.50
CA ASP A 260 -5.51 -8.82 31.48
C ASP A 260 -6.95 -8.33 31.73
N PRO A 261 -7.53 -7.48 30.85
CA PRO A 261 -8.88 -6.95 31.03
C PRO A 261 -9.96 -8.03 31.03
N LEU A 262 -9.76 -9.15 30.30
CA LEU A 262 -10.69 -10.28 30.33
C LEU A 262 -10.73 -10.93 31.71
N LYS A 263 -9.55 -11.15 32.31
CA LYS A 263 -9.45 -11.73 33.66
C LYS A 263 -10.10 -10.80 34.68
N CYS A 264 -9.73 -9.51 34.66
CA CYS A 264 -10.28 -8.50 35.56
C CYS A 264 -11.81 -8.41 35.47
N TRP A 265 -12.35 -8.37 34.24
CA TRP A 265 -13.79 -8.30 34.02
C TRP A 265 -14.52 -9.55 34.51
N LYS A 266 -14.01 -10.73 34.18
CA LYS A 266 -14.55 -12.01 34.67
C LYS A 266 -14.59 -12.05 36.20
N ASP A 267 -13.47 -11.74 36.86
CA ASP A 267 -13.35 -11.80 38.31
C ASP A 267 -14.32 -10.81 38.98
N GLN A 268 -14.50 -9.61 38.38
CA GLN A 268 -15.50 -8.63 38.82
C GLN A 268 -16.93 -9.16 38.70
N LEU A 269 -17.31 -9.73 37.55
CA LEU A 269 -18.66 -10.25 37.33
C LEU A 269 -19.02 -11.40 38.27
N ILE A 270 -18.06 -12.27 38.58
CA ILE A 270 -18.24 -13.33 39.58
C ILE A 270 -18.43 -12.74 40.97
N LYS A 271 -17.59 -11.78 41.36
CA LYS A 271 -17.68 -11.10 42.66
C LYS A 271 -19.02 -10.38 42.85
N GLU A 272 -19.56 -9.80 41.79
CA GLU A 272 -20.86 -9.12 41.80
C GLU A 272 -22.07 -10.08 41.72
N GLY A 273 -21.86 -11.38 41.56
CA GLY A 273 -22.93 -12.37 41.39
C GLY A 273 -23.65 -12.26 40.03
N ALA A 274 -23.04 -11.59 39.05
CA ALA A 274 -23.60 -11.48 37.70
C ALA A 274 -23.49 -12.81 36.94
N ILE A 275 -22.43 -13.60 37.20
CA ILE A 275 -22.19 -14.92 36.60
C ILE A 275 -21.49 -15.84 37.61
N THR A 276 -21.69 -17.14 37.53
CA THR A 276 -20.90 -18.13 38.28
C THR A 276 -19.65 -18.58 37.50
N ALA A 277 -18.69 -19.21 38.19
CA ALA A 277 -17.51 -19.77 37.51
C ALA A 277 -17.88 -20.88 36.50
N GLU A 278 -18.92 -21.66 36.79
CA GLU A 278 -19.43 -22.72 35.92
C GLU A 278 -20.12 -22.15 34.67
N GLU A 279 -20.94 -21.10 34.85
CA GLU A 279 -21.56 -20.38 33.74
C GLU A 279 -20.50 -19.73 32.83
N PHE A 280 -19.46 -19.13 33.41
CA PHE A 280 -18.33 -18.58 32.65
C PHE A 280 -17.64 -19.67 31.82
N ALA A 281 -17.29 -20.80 32.43
CA ALA A 281 -16.60 -21.90 31.74
C ALA A 281 -17.43 -22.46 30.58
N LYS A 282 -18.77 -22.49 30.73
CA LYS A 282 -19.69 -22.87 29.66
C LYS A 282 -19.63 -21.89 28.49
N ILE A 283 -19.78 -20.58 28.76
CA ILE A 283 -19.72 -19.53 27.73
C ILE A 283 -18.37 -19.54 27.02
N ASP A 284 -17.28 -19.63 27.78
CA ASP A 284 -15.91 -19.68 27.26
C ASP A 284 -15.71 -20.83 26.25
N ASN A 285 -16.17 -22.04 26.61
CA ASN A 285 -16.09 -23.20 25.71
C ASN A 285 -17.00 -23.06 24.49
N GLU A 286 -18.23 -22.58 24.65
CA GLU A 286 -19.16 -22.35 23.53
C GLU A 286 -18.57 -21.36 22.51
N ILE A 287 -17.93 -20.28 22.98
CA ILE A 287 -17.28 -19.29 22.13
C ILE A 287 -16.08 -19.89 21.39
N LYS A 288 -15.21 -20.65 22.07
CA LYS A 288 -14.07 -21.33 21.44
C LYS A 288 -14.51 -22.25 20.30
N GLU A 289 -15.52 -23.08 20.54
CA GLU A 289 -16.04 -24.01 19.52
C GLU A 289 -16.68 -23.26 18.34
N ARG A 290 -17.42 -22.18 18.61
CA ARG A 290 -17.98 -21.33 17.54
C ARG A 290 -16.88 -20.70 16.70
N ILE A 291 -15.86 -20.10 17.31
CA ILE A 291 -14.74 -19.46 16.61
C ILE A 291 -13.99 -20.48 15.75
N ARG A 292 -13.73 -21.68 16.29
CA ARG A 292 -13.10 -22.76 15.51
C ARG A 292 -13.91 -23.06 14.24
N ARG A 293 -15.23 -23.18 14.35
CA ARG A 293 -16.12 -23.42 13.21
C ARG A 293 -16.09 -22.26 12.22
N GLU A 294 -16.26 -21.03 12.68
CA GLU A 294 -16.30 -19.84 11.82
C GLU A 294 -14.99 -19.61 11.07
N TYR A 295 -13.83 -19.82 11.71
CA TYR A 295 -12.55 -19.74 11.02
C TYR A 295 -12.34 -20.88 10.03
N SER A 296 -12.83 -22.09 10.33
CA SER A 296 -12.81 -23.20 9.35
C SER A 296 -13.70 -22.92 8.13
N GLU A 297 -14.83 -22.25 8.33
CA GLU A 297 -15.69 -21.78 7.23
C GLU A 297 -15.05 -20.65 6.43
N ALA A 298 -14.39 -19.69 7.11
CA ALA A 298 -13.69 -18.59 6.48
C ALA A 298 -12.49 -19.06 5.64
N GLU A 299 -11.73 -20.05 6.12
CA GLU A 299 -10.60 -20.67 5.41
C GLU A 299 -11.05 -21.22 4.04
N LYS A 300 -12.27 -21.78 3.97
CA LYS A 300 -12.88 -22.37 2.77
C LYS A 300 -13.58 -21.36 1.85
N ALA A 301 -13.65 -20.09 2.25
CA ALA A 301 -14.29 -19.07 1.44
C ALA A 301 -13.48 -18.75 0.17
N GLU A 302 -14.14 -18.12 -0.79
CA GLU A 302 -13.55 -17.74 -2.08
C GLU A 302 -12.37 -16.77 -1.93
N ASP A 303 -11.27 -17.08 -2.62
CA ASP A 303 -10.10 -16.20 -2.75
C ASP A 303 -10.34 -15.12 -3.81
N PRO A 304 -9.70 -13.94 -3.69
CA PRO A 304 -9.81 -12.89 -4.70
C PRO A 304 -9.24 -13.33 -6.06
N SER A 305 -9.79 -12.79 -7.15
CA SER A 305 -9.34 -13.13 -8.50
C SER A 305 -8.22 -12.19 -8.98
N PRO A 306 -7.15 -12.69 -9.64
CA PRO A 306 -6.15 -11.84 -10.27
C PRO A 306 -6.72 -10.85 -11.30
N ASN A 307 -7.88 -11.17 -11.90
CA ASN A 307 -8.57 -10.29 -12.83
C ASN A 307 -9.14 -9.02 -12.16
N GLU A 308 -9.23 -9.00 -10.83
CA GLU A 308 -9.69 -7.87 -10.04
C GLU A 308 -8.56 -6.93 -9.61
N LEU A 309 -7.32 -7.17 -10.06
CA LEU A 309 -6.13 -6.36 -9.70
C LEU A 309 -6.36 -4.85 -9.96
N LEU A 310 -6.87 -4.53 -11.15
CA LEU A 310 -7.11 -3.14 -11.58
C LEU A 310 -8.50 -2.62 -11.18
N ALA A 311 -9.35 -3.45 -10.56
CA ALA A 311 -10.69 -3.03 -10.15
C ALA A 311 -10.61 -1.98 -9.04
N ASN A 312 -11.44 -0.95 -9.12
CA ASN A 312 -11.54 0.11 -8.11
C ASN A 312 -10.24 0.92 -7.88
N VAL A 313 -9.29 0.93 -8.82
CA VAL A 313 -8.12 1.85 -8.75
C VAL A 313 -8.59 3.31 -8.84
N ALA A 314 -9.42 3.61 -9.84
CA ALA A 314 -10.13 4.86 -10.00
C ALA A 314 -11.46 4.59 -10.70
N LYS A 315 -12.46 5.46 -10.55
CA LYS A 315 -13.65 5.46 -11.39
C LYS A 315 -13.37 6.23 -12.67
N SER A 316 -14.01 5.84 -13.77
CA SER A 316 -14.00 6.64 -14.99
C SER A 316 -14.49 8.07 -14.70
N PRO A 317 -13.78 9.11 -15.18
CA PRO A 317 -14.22 10.49 -15.02
C PRO A 317 -15.63 10.71 -15.59
N PRO A 318 -16.44 11.59 -14.98
CA PRO A 318 -17.77 11.88 -15.50
C PRO A 318 -17.66 12.55 -16.88
N ARG A 319 -18.52 12.13 -17.82
CA ARG A 319 -18.68 12.82 -19.10
C ARG A 319 -19.81 13.83 -18.94
N ILE A 320 -19.41 15.10 -18.86
CA ILE A 320 -20.32 16.23 -18.68
C ILE A 320 -20.22 17.08 -19.93
N ASP A 321 -21.35 17.37 -20.56
CA ASP A 321 -21.45 18.33 -21.65
C ASP A 321 -22.39 19.46 -21.19
N GLN A 322 -21.82 20.38 -20.42
CA GLN A 322 -22.53 21.49 -19.81
C GLN A 322 -21.78 22.78 -20.11
N GLU A 323 -22.54 23.82 -20.49
CA GLU A 323 -22.04 25.19 -20.56
C GLU A 323 -21.91 25.75 -19.13
N ILE A 324 -20.73 26.30 -18.83
CA ILE A 324 -20.36 26.80 -17.50
C ILE A 324 -20.38 28.33 -17.52
N LEU A 325 -19.78 28.94 -18.56
CA LEU A 325 -19.65 30.38 -18.68
C LEU A 325 -20.01 30.83 -20.11
N PRO A 326 -20.64 32.01 -20.28
CA PRO A 326 -20.94 32.55 -21.60
C PRO A 326 -19.65 32.98 -22.34
N PRO A 327 -19.72 33.20 -23.67
CA PRO A 327 -18.65 33.85 -24.42
C PRO A 327 -18.20 35.17 -23.78
N GLY A 328 -16.92 35.51 -23.94
CA GLY A 328 -16.38 36.74 -23.40
C GLY A 328 -14.87 36.71 -23.20
N LYS A 329 -14.36 37.78 -22.61
CA LYS A 329 -12.94 37.92 -22.27
C LYS A 329 -12.69 37.50 -20.83
N TYR A 330 -11.73 36.62 -20.65
CA TYR A 330 -11.41 36.03 -19.36
C TYR A 330 -9.92 35.87 -19.15
N ARG A 331 -9.51 35.88 -17.88
CA ARG A 331 -8.23 35.35 -17.41
C ARG A 331 -8.47 34.03 -16.67
N ILE A 332 -7.46 33.18 -16.53
CA ILE A 332 -7.59 31.91 -15.79
C ILE A 332 -8.09 32.16 -14.36
N GLY A 333 -7.57 33.19 -13.67
CA GLY A 333 -8.04 33.54 -12.32
C GLY A 333 -9.53 33.89 -12.27
N ASP A 334 -10.06 34.55 -13.30
CA ASP A 334 -11.48 34.90 -13.37
C ASP A 334 -12.35 33.65 -13.55
N THR A 335 -11.93 32.72 -14.42
CA THR A 335 -12.70 31.50 -14.69
C THR A 335 -12.66 30.54 -13.52
N VAL A 336 -11.52 30.38 -12.84
CA VAL A 336 -11.43 29.62 -11.59
C VAL A 336 -12.41 30.15 -10.55
N ASN A 337 -12.41 31.47 -10.26
CA ASN A 337 -13.33 32.06 -9.29
C ASN A 337 -14.81 31.84 -9.67
N LYS A 338 -15.17 32.08 -10.94
CA LYS A 338 -16.54 31.94 -11.42
C LYS A 338 -16.99 30.48 -11.39
N THR A 339 -16.12 29.53 -11.73
CA THR A 339 -16.42 28.10 -11.69
C THR A 339 -16.57 27.59 -10.25
N LEU A 340 -15.70 28.00 -9.31
CA LEU A 340 -15.85 27.68 -7.89
C LEU A 340 -17.19 28.22 -7.34
N ARG A 341 -17.57 29.45 -7.72
CA ARG A 341 -18.89 30.02 -7.38
C ARG A 341 -20.04 29.15 -7.90
N ALA A 342 -20.02 28.79 -9.18
CA ALA A 342 -21.06 27.97 -9.77
C ALA A 342 -21.17 26.60 -9.07
N GLY A 343 -20.04 25.97 -8.74
CA GLY A 343 -20.01 24.71 -8.00
C GLY A 343 -20.55 24.81 -6.57
N LEU A 344 -20.36 25.95 -5.88
CA LEU A 344 -20.94 26.21 -4.56
C LEU A 344 -22.46 26.41 -4.62
N GLU A 345 -22.96 27.06 -5.67
CA GLU A 345 -24.39 27.29 -5.91
C GLU A 345 -25.13 25.99 -6.22
N GLU A 346 -24.46 25.07 -6.92
CA GLU A 346 -25.01 23.79 -7.35
C GLU A 346 -25.12 22.76 -6.23
N ASP A 347 -24.07 22.57 -5.42
CA ASP A 347 -24.01 21.49 -4.43
C ASP A 347 -23.70 22.02 -3.01
N PRO A 348 -24.67 22.00 -2.07
CA PRO A 348 -24.44 22.43 -0.70
C PRO A 348 -23.47 21.52 0.09
N ARG A 349 -23.14 20.33 -0.44
CA ARG A 349 -22.09 19.46 0.13
C ARG A 349 -20.69 19.92 -0.23
N ARG A 350 -20.55 20.87 -1.15
CA ARG A 350 -19.24 21.39 -1.56
C ARG A 350 -18.71 22.34 -0.50
N ILE A 351 -17.55 21.99 0.03
CA ILE A 351 -16.85 22.76 1.05
C ILE A 351 -15.53 23.23 0.45
N ILE A 352 -15.28 24.54 0.43
CA ILE A 352 -14.02 25.14 0.01
C ILE A 352 -13.24 25.57 1.24
N PHE A 353 -11.99 25.16 1.35
CA PHE A 353 -11.12 25.60 2.44
C PHE A 353 -9.66 25.66 2.03
N GLY A 354 -8.84 26.37 2.78
CA GLY A 354 -7.43 26.58 2.47
C GLY A 354 -6.89 27.80 3.21
N GLU A 355 -5.61 28.08 3.02
CA GLU A 355 -4.93 29.15 3.73
C GLU A 355 -5.28 30.50 3.10
N ASP A 356 -5.73 31.45 3.92
CA ASP A 356 -6.06 32.82 3.48
C ASP A 356 -7.18 32.95 2.44
N ILE A 357 -7.98 31.91 2.20
CA ILE A 357 -8.98 31.89 1.14
C ILE A 357 -10.25 32.70 1.46
N GLU A 358 -10.48 33.05 2.73
CA GLU A 358 -11.65 33.87 3.10
C GLU A 358 -11.46 35.35 2.72
N ASP A 359 -12.58 36.05 2.67
CA ASP A 359 -12.65 37.48 2.47
C ASP A 359 -12.06 38.24 3.67
N PRO A 360 -11.47 39.43 3.45
CA PRO A 360 -11.45 40.20 2.21
C PRO A 360 -10.34 39.82 1.20
N LYS A 361 -9.47 38.85 1.54
CA LYS A 361 -8.29 38.50 0.74
C LYS A 361 -8.66 37.61 -0.45
N GLY A 362 -9.26 36.45 -0.19
CA GLY A 362 -9.65 35.50 -1.25
C GLY A 362 -8.50 34.64 -1.78
N GLY A 363 -7.49 34.34 -0.96
CA GLY A 363 -6.27 33.61 -1.34
C GLY A 363 -5.17 34.53 -1.87
N VAL A 364 -3.95 34.00 -2.03
CA VAL A 364 -2.77 34.75 -2.52
C VAL A 364 -3.03 35.36 -3.89
N PHE A 365 -3.68 34.60 -4.77
CA PHE A 365 -4.02 35.00 -6.13
C PHE A 365 -5.47 35.50 -6.28
N ARG A 366 -6.19 35.70 -5.17
CA ARG A 366 -7.58 36.19 -5.14
C ARG A 366 -8.59 35.27 -5.85
N LEU A 367 -8.29 33.97 -5.96
CA LEU A 367 -9.12 32.98 -6.66
C LEU A 367 -10.47 32.73 -5.99
N THR A 368 -10.59 32.95 -4.68
CA THR A 368 -11.83 32.75 -3.90
C THR A 368 -12.47 34.05 -3.43
N GLN A 369 -12.05 35.19 -3.99
CA GLN A 369 -12.57 36.49 -3.58
C GLN A 369 -14.12 36.54 -3.67
N LYS A 370 -14.73 37.10 -2.62
CA LYS A 370 -16.17 37.24 -2.36
C LYS A 370 -16.93 35.94 -2.09
N LEU A 371 -16.26 34.79 -2.10
CA LEU A 371 -16.96 33.51 -1.91
C LEU A 371 -17.35 33.27 -0.45
N SER A 372 -16.47 33.54 0.52
CA SER A 372 -16.81 33.35 1.94
C SER A 372 -17.89 34.31 2.44
N THR A 373 -17.95 35.53 1.91
CA THR A 373 -19.04 36.47 2.21
C THR A 373 -20.37 35.96 1.67
N LYS A 374 -20.36 35.33 0.49
CA LYS A 374 -21.58 34.81 -0.16
C LYS A 374 -22.01 33.44 0.37
N PHE A 375 -21.06 32.59 0.75
CA PHE A 375 -21.28 31.21 1.21
C PHE A 375 -20.55 30.95 2.55
N PRO A 376 -20.93 31.64 3.64
CA PRO A 376 -20.22 31.57 4.93
C PRO A 376 -20.25 30.19 5.60
N ASN A 377 -21.11 29.28 5.13
CA ASN A 377 -21.22 27.91 5.65
C ASN A 377 -20.52 26.88 4.75
N GLN A 378 -19.85 27.32 3.68
CA GLN A 378 -19.17 26.43 2.73
C GLN A 378 -17.73 26.85 2.47
N VAL A 379 -17.35 28.11 2.66
CA VAL A 379 -15.97 28.59 2.43
C VAL A 379 -15.32 29.01 3.74
N PHE A 380 -14.18 28.41 4.08
CA PHE A 380 -13.52 28.57 5.38
C PHE A 380 -11.99 28.69 5.25
N ASN A 381 -11.34 29.45 6.13
CA ASN A 381 -9.89 29.35 6.28
C ASN A 381 -9.51 28.05 6.98
N SER A 382 -8.39 27.48 6.55
CA SER A 382 -7.68 26.41 7.25
C SER A 382 -6.60 26.99 8.17
N PRO A 383 -6.11 26.20 9.15
CA PRO A 383 -4.81 26.48 9.77
C PRO A 383 -3.67 26.38 8.73
N LEU A 384 -2.52 26.94 9.10
CA LEU A 384 -1.28 26.84 8.35
C LEU A 384 -0.62 25.46 8.55
N ALA A 385 -1.26 24.43 8.01
CA ALA A 385 -0.88 23.03 8.22
C ALA A 385 -1.40 22.16 7.08
N GLU A 386 -0.54 21.82 6.12
CA GLU A 386 -0.95 21.15 4.88
C GLU A 386 -1.38 19.70 5.12
N SER A 387 -0.76 19.01 6.09
CA SER A 387 -1.23 17.67 6.50
C SER A 387 -2.66 17.73 7.01
N THR A 388 -2.98 18.70 7.88
CA THR A 388 -4.36 18.97 8.34
C THR A 388 -5.30 19.19 7.17
N ILE A 389 -4.96 20.06 6.22
CA ILE A 389 -5.81 20.36 5.07
C ILE A 389 -6.15 19.08 4.28
N LEU A 390 -5.12 18.31 3.93
CA LEU A 390 -5.23 17.09 3.14
C LEU A 390 -5.98 15.97 3.87
N GLY A 391 -5.64 15.72 5.13
CA GLY A 391 -6.26 14.67 5.94
C GLY A 391 -7.72 14.97 6.26
N VAL A 392 -8.04 16.21 6.66
CA VAL A 392 -9.42 16.66 6.89
C VAL A 392 -10.23 16.62 5.59
N GLY A 393 -9.63 17.00 4.45
CA GLY A 393 -10.23 16.85 3.13
C GLY A 393 -10.61 15.41 2.81
N CYS A 394 -9.72 14.44 3.10
CA CYS A 394 -10.02 13.02 2.95
C CYS A 394 -11.21 12.59 3.82
N GLY A 395 -11.25 13.00 5.08
CA GLY A 395 -12.33 12.68 6.00
C GLY A 395 -13.68 13.27 5.60
N LEU A 396 -13.71 14.55 5.19
CA LEU A 396 -14.91 15.20 4.65
C LEU A 396 -15.45 14.43 3.43
N ALA A 397 -14.56 14.04 2.52
CA ALA A 397 -14.91 13.30 1.32
C ALA A 397 -15.48 11.91 1.65
N ALA A 398 -14.85 11.18 2.58
CA ALA A 398 -15.30 9.86 3.04
C ALA A 398 -16.65 9.92 3.78
N TYR A 399 -16.93 11.00 4.49
CA TYR A 399 -18.21 11.24 5.16
C TYR A 399 -19.35 11.56 4.17
N GLY A 400 -19.03 12.10 2.99
CA GLY A 400 -20.00 12.40 1.94
C GLY A 400 -20.08 13.88 1.52
N LYS A 401 -19.17 14.73 2.00
CA LYS A 401 -18.96 16.09 1.46
C LYS A 401 -18.16 16.03 0.15
N ARG A 402 -18.08 17.15 -0.57
CA ARG A 402 -17.26 17.32 -1.79
C ARG A 402 -16.23 18.43 -1.59
N PRO A 403 -15.12 18.18 -0.86
CA PRO A 403 -14.17 19.22 -0.54
C PRO A 403 -13.37 19.66 -1.78
N VAL A 404 -13.14 20.97 -1.88
CA VAL A 404 -12.29 21.61 -2.91
C VAL A 404 -11.36 22.57 -2.19
N PHE A 405 -10.07 22.26 -2.05
CA PHE A 405 -9.18 23.04 -1.20
C PHE A 405 -7.92 23.52 -1.88
N GLU A 406 -7.46 24.69 -1.43
CA GLU A 406 -6.23 25.33 -1.90
C GLU A 406 -5.05 24.81 -1.09
N LEU A 407 -3.99 24.37 -1.77
CA LEU A 407 -2.64 24.50 -1.24
C LEU A 407 -2.05 25.77 -1.82
N GLN A 408 -1.49 26.64 -0.97
CA GLN A 408 -1.09 27.99 -1.39
C GLN A 408 -0.13 27.99 -2.58
N PHE A 409 0.79 27.01 -2.62
CA PHE A 409 1.61 26.64 -3.76
C PHE A 409 1.82 25.13 -3.76
N ILE A 410 1.99 24.52 -4.94
CA ILE A 410 2.22 23.06 -5.02
C ILE A 410 3.51 22.63 -4.29
N ASP A 411 4.48 23.53 -4.20
CA ASP A 411 5.73 23.35 -3.46
C ASP A 411 5.51 23.05 -1.95
N PHE A 412 4.34 23.39 -1.38
CA PHE A 412 4.01 23.15 0.03
C PHE A 412 3.23 21.85 0.27
N ILE A 413 3.05 21.00 -0.73
CA ILE A 413 2.39 19.71 -0.53
C ILE A 413 3.19 18.74 0.36
N TYR A 414 4.50 18.94 0.50
CA TYR A 414 5.40 17.95 1.11
C TYR A 414 5.10 17.59 2.57
N PRO A 415 4.77 18.53 3.48
CA PRO A 415 4.38 18.18 4.85
C PRO A 415 3.15 17.27 4.91
N GLY A 416 2.19 17.49 4.01
CA GLY A 416 0.97 16.67 3.91
C GLY A 416 1.06 15.50 2.93
N PHE A 417 2.24 15.24 2.34
CA PHE A 417 2.40 14.20 1.33
C PHE A 417 2.05 12.80 1.87
N ASN A 418 2.28 12.57 3.17
CA ASN A 418 1.80 11.36 3.86
C ASN A 418 0.28 11.15 3.65
N GLN A 419 -0.54 12.19 3.79
CA GLN A 419 -1.99 12.08 3.59
C GLN A 419 -2.35 11.77 2.13
N VAL A 420 -1.62 12.35 1.17
CA VAL A 420 -1.80 12.07 -0.26
C VAL A 420 -1.59 10.59 -0.56
N VAL A 421 -0.44 10.06 -0.16
CA VAL A 421 -0.01 8.71 -0.55
C VAL A 421 -0.61 7.62 0.31
N THR A 422 -0.88 7.92 1.58
CA THR A 422 -1.39 6.95 2.54
C THR A 422 -2.90 6.89 2.50
N ASN A 423 -3.63 8.02 2.40
CA ASN A 423 -5.08 8.03 2.52
C ASN A 423 -5.81 8.44 1.24
N ILE A 424 -5.38 9.49 0.54
CA ILE A 424 -6.18 10.05 -0.55
C ILE A 424 -6.14 9.16 -1.79
N SER A 425 -4.95 8.79 -2.26
CA SER A 425 -4.76 8.11 -3.55
C SER A 425 -5.37 6.71 -3.60
N ASN A 426 -5.21 5.93 -2.52
CA ASN A 426 -5.50 4.50 -2.54
C ASN A 426 -6.77 4.07 -1.79
N LEU A 427 -7.50 4.98 -1.12
CA LEU A 427 -8.66 4.64 -0.28
C LEU A 427 -9.69 3.78 -1.02
N ARG A 428 -10.02 4.17 -2.26
CA ARG A 428 -10.97 3.42 -3.11
C ARG A 428 -10.47 2.01 -3.39
N TRP A 429 -9.20 1.89 -3.76
CA TRP A 429 -8.62 0.59 -4.10
C TRP A 429 -8.51 -0.31 -2.86
N ARG A 430 -7.94 0.17 -1.75
CA ARG A 430 -7.76 -0.66 -0.54
C ARG A 430 -9.06 -1.08 0.13
N SER A 431 -10.14 -0.33 -0.08
CA SER A 431 -11.48 -0.64 0.45
C SER A 431 -12.39 -1.34 -0.55
N PHE A 432 -11.84 -1.79 -1.69
CA PHE A 432 -12.61 -2.44 -2.75
C PHE A 432 -13.82 -1.61 -3.25
N GLY A 433 -13.69 -0.29 -3.23
CA GLY A 433 -14.73 0.67 -3.64
C GLY A 433 -15.77 1.02 -2.56
N ASN A 434 -15.68 0.42 -1.37
CA ASN A 434 -16.61 0.70 -0.26
C ASN A 434 -16.46 2.13 0.28
N TRP A 435 -15.23 2.66 0.28
CA TRP A 435 -14.92 4.05 0.60
C TRP A 435 -14.44 4.79 -0.64
N LYS A 436 -14.79 6.07 -0.73
CA LYS A 436 -14.40 6.96 -1.83
C LYS A 436 -13.80 8.25 -1.29
N CYS A 437 -13.15 9.01 -2.15
CA CYS A 437 -12.51 10.28 -1.81
C CYS A 437 -12.79 11.34 -2.90
N PRO A 438 -14.05 11.78 -3.08
CA PRO A 438 -14.40 12.80 -4.07
C PRO A 438 -13.94 14.20 -3.66
N LEU A 439 -12.67 14.53 -3.91
CA LEU A 439 -12.08 15.82 -3.55
C LEU A 439 -11.30 16.45 -4.71
N VAL A 440 -11.13 17.78 -4.64
CA VAL A 440 -10.25 18.53 -5.54
C VAL A 440 -9.20 19.26 -4.73
N ILE A 441 -7.93 19.01 -5.06
CA ILE A 441 -6.79 19.79 -4.57
C ILE A 441 -6.46 20.77 -5.68
N TYR A 442 -6.56 22.07 -5.46
CA TYR A 442 -6.04 23.05 -6.41
C TYR A 442 -4.84 23.78 -5.84
N ALA A 443 -3.84 24.01 -6.68
CA ALA A 443 -2.61 24.66 -6.26
C ALA A 443 -2.01 25.47 -7.40
N PRO A 444 -1.54 26.70 -7.14
CA PRO A 444 -0.65 27.42 -8.04
C PRO A 444 0.64 26.64 -8.31
N TYR A 445 1.01 26.51 -9.58
CA TYR A 445 2.04 25.61 -10.09
C TYR A 445 2.98 26.31 -11.09
N GLY A 446 4.22 25.84 -11.17
CA GLY A 446 5.19 26.21 -12.21
C GLY A 446 5.97 27.51 -11.96
N ALA A 447 7.02 27.70 -12.75
CA ALA A 447 7.92 28.84 -12.84
C ALA A 447 7.46 29.83 -13.95
N TYR A 448 8.41 30.38 -14.71
CA TYR A 448 8.23 31.46 -15.71
C TYR A 448 7.80 32.80 -15.10
N LEU A 449 7.92 32.93 -13.77
CA LEU A 449 7.72 34.15 -13.00
C LEU A 449 8.97 34.36 -12.15
N PRO A 450 10.01 35.03 -12.70
CA PRO A 450 11.28 35.18 -12.04
C PRO A 450 11.17 35.76 -10.63
N GLY A 451 11.91 35.15 -9.69
CA GLY A 451 11.92 35.52 -8.27
C GLY A 451 11.11 34.60 -7.35
N GLY A 452 10.32 33.67 -7.89
CA GLY A 452 9.62 32.65 -7.08
C GLY A 452 10.55 31.62 -6.43
N SER A 453 11.64 31.25 -7.13
CA SER A 453 12.72 30.39 -6.65
C SER A 453 12.25 29.00 -6.13
N LEU A 454 12.99 28.44 -5.18
CA LEU A 454 12.94 27.05 -4.72
C LEU A 454 11.53 26.60 -4.30
N TRP A 455 10.76 27.50 -3.70
CA TRP A 455 9.52 27.17 -2.98
C TRP A 455 8.26 27.79 -3.60
N HIS A 456 8.38 28.40 -4.78
CA HIS A 456 7.24 28.97 -5.51
C HIS A 456 7.40 28.83 -7.02
N SER A 457 8.07 27.78 -7.49
CA SER A 457 8.36 27.63 -8.92
C SER A 457 8.53 26.19 -9.37
N GLN A 458 8.32 25.20 -8.50
CA GLN A 458 8.37 23.81 -8.94
C GLN A 458 7.10 23.40 -9.68
N ALA A 459 7.27 22.41 -10.54
CA ALA A 459 6.23 21.80 -11.35
C ALA A 459 5.66 20.57 -10.61
N ASN A 460 6.51 19.59 -10.28
CA ASN A 460 6.19 18.43 -9.42
C ASN A 460 5.10 17.49 -9.96
N GLU A 461 4.60 17.65 -11.18
CA GLU A 461 3.50 16.85 -11.71
C GLU A 461 3.87 15.38 -11.87
N SER A 462 5.14 15.07 -12.20
CA SER A 462 5.61 13.68 -12.32
C SER A 462 5.51 12.92 -11.00
N ALA A 463 5.94 13.55 -9.90
CA ALA A 463 5.86 12.96 -8.57
C ALA A 463 4.43 12.56 -8.18
N LEU A 464 3.45 13.38 -8.56
CA LEU A 464 2.03 13.13 -8.29
C LEU A 464 1.44 12.07 -9.21
N ALA A 465 1.85 12.06 -10.49
CA ALA A 465 1.41 11.10 -11.49
C ALA A 465 1.76 9.64 -11.14
N HIS A 466 2.75 9.41 -10.28
CA HIS A 466 3.15 8.07 -9.83
C HIS A 466 2.13 7.37 -8.92
N TYR A 467 1.20 8.09 -8.30
CA TYR A 467 0.27 7.52 -7.33
C TYR A 467 -1.06 7.13 -7.96
N PRO A 468 -1.40 5.82 -8.02
CA PRO A 468 -2.66 5.36 -8.59
C PRO A 468 -3.88 5.94 -7.84
N GLY A 469 -4.97 6.14 -8.57
CA GLY A 469 -6.21 6.69 -8.01
C GLY A 469 -6.29 8.22 -8.02
N LEU A 470 -5.17 8.92 -8.26
CA LEU A 470 -5.17 10.36 -8.51
C LEU A 470 -5.40 10.66 -9.99
N SER A 471 -6.17 11.71 -10.25
CA SER A 471 -6.12 12.42 -11.53
C SER A 471 -5.35 13.72 -11.38
N VAL A 472 -4.51 14.07 -12.35
CA VAL A 472 -3.69 15.29 -12.33
C VAL A 472 -3.93 16.06 -13.63
N VAL A 473 -4.39 17.29 -13.53
CA VAL A 473 -4.74 18.14 -14.67
C VAL A 473 -4.10 19.52 -14.57
N ILE A 474 -3.75 20.08 -15.73
CA ILE A 474 -3.02 21.33 -15.87
C ILE A 474 -3.65 22.12 -17.04
N PRO A 475 -4.50 23.12 -16.77
CA PRO A 475 -5.09 23.94 -17.82
C PRO A 475 -4.06 24.87 -18.46
N SER A 476 -4.22 25.19 -19.74
CA SER A 476 -3.36 26.16 -20.43
C SER A 476 -4.11 27.39 -20.95
N THR A 477 -5.45 27.40 -20.85
CA THR A 477 -6.31 28.55 -21.22
C THR A 477 -7.42 28.77 -20.18
N PRO A 478 -8.10 29.94 -20.19
CA PRO A 478 -9.26 30.17 -19.33
C PRO A 478 -10.40 29.16 -19.54
N GLU A 479 -10.61 28.68 -20.76
CA GLU A 479 -11.59 27.63 -21.09
C GLU A 479 -11.23 26.30 -20.44
N ASP A 480 -9.97 25.88 -20.55
CA ASP A 480 -9.51 24.64 -19.90
C ASP A 480 -9.66 24.75 -18.39
N ALA A 481 -9.31 25.91 -17.81
CA ALA A 481 -9.37 26.11 -16.37
C ALA A 481 -10.81 25.99 -15.85
N ALA A 482 -11.79 26.61 -16.50
CA ALA A 482 -13.20 26.42 -16.15
C ALA A 482 -13.66 24.97 -16.37
N GLY A 483 -13.39 24.43 -17.56
CA GLY A 483 -13.91 23.14 -17.99
C GLY A 483 -13.37 21.96 -17.19
N LEU A 484 -12.06 21.93 -16.95
CA LEU A 484 -11.41 20.88 -16.16
C LEU A 484 -11.78 20.99 -14.69
N LEU A 485 -11.82 22.19 -14.12
CA LEU A 485 -12.21 22.39 -12.72
C LEU A 485 -13.67 21.97 -12.48
N TRP A 486 -14.57 22.29 -13.41
CA TRP A 486 -15.96 21.82 -13.35
C TRP A 486 -16.02 20.29 -13.35
N THR A 487 -15.37 19.62 -14.29
CA THR A 487 -15.33 18.15 -14.34
C THR A 487 -14.69 17.55 -13.08
N ALA A 488 -13.59 18.13 -12.59
CA ALA A 488 -12.90 17.71 -11.37
C ALA A 488 -13.83 17.76 -10.14
N MET A 489 -14.56 18.86 -10.00
CA MET A 489 -15.54 19.08 -8.94
C MET A 489 -16.71 18.08 -8.94
N HIS A 490 -16.91 17.37 -10.05
CA HIS A 490 -17.93 16.33 -10.24
C HIS A 490 -17.35 14.90 -10.23
N SER A 491 -16.04 14.77 -10.13
CA SER A 491 -15.37 13.46 -10.03
C SER A 491 -15.68 12.77 -8.71
N GLU A 492 -15.72 11.43 -8.74
CA GLU A 492 -15.87 10.60 -7.54
C GLU A 492 -14.50 10.18 -6.95
N ASP A 493 -13.41 10.57 -7.60
CA ASP A 493 -12.02 10.28 -7.27
C ASP A 493 -11.23 11.58 -7.06
N PRO A 494 -10.13 11.56 -6.30
CA PRO A 494 -9.32 12.74 -6.06
C PRO A 494 -8.75 13.33 -7.36
N VAL A 495 -8.88 14.64 -7.53
CA VAL A 495 -8.30 15.37 -8.66
C VAL A 495 -7.37 16.46 -8.14
N ILE A 496 -6.15 16.50 -8.68
CA ILE A 496 -5.20 17.59 -8.48
C ILE A 496 -5.28 18.51 -9.70
N PHE A 497 -5.65 19.76 -9.46
CA PHE A 497 -5.80 20.82 -10.45
C PHE A 497 -4.67 21.85 -10.27
N LEU A 498 -3.65 21.76 -11.11
CA LEU A 498 -2.44 22.57 -11.00
C LEU A 498 -2.56 23.81 -11.88
N ILE A 499 -2.60 25.01 -11.29
CA ILE A 499 -2.89 26.26 -11.99
C ILE A 499 -1.57 26.93 -12.42
N PRO A 500 -1.25 27.04 -13.72
CA PRO A 500 0.01 27.66 -14.13
C PRO A 500 0.01 29.16 -13.84
N LYS A 501 0.91 29.60 -12.96
CA LYS A 501 0.92 30.99 -12.46
C LYS A 501 1.28 32.01 -13.54
N HIS A 502 2.21 31.67 -14.42
CA HIS A 502 2.63 32.54 -15.52
C HIS A 502 1.47 32.89 -16.46
N LEU A 503 0.58 31.92 -16.71
CA LEU A 503 -0.60 32.11 -17.55
C LEU A 503 -1.79 32.77 -16.84
N LEU A 504 -1.71 33.00 -15.52
CA LEU A 504 -2.87 33.35 -14.70
C LEU A 504 -3.55 34.66 -15.12
N TRP A 505 -2.76 35.63 -15.57
CA TRP A 505 -3.18 37.00 -15.84
C TRP A 505 -3.37 37.33 -17.32
N ALA A 506 -3.03 36.41 -18.21
CA ALA A 506 -3.23 36.58 -19.65
C ALA A 506 -4.74 36.64 -19.96
N GLU A 507 -5.17 37.66 -20.69
CA GLU A 507 -6.55 37.79 -21.15
C GLU A 507 -6.73 37.03 -22.47
N HIS A 508 -7.72 36.14 -22.51
CA HIS A 508 -8.12 35.42 -23.72
C HIS A 508 -9.59 35.69 -24.03
N GLU A 509 -9.89 35.83 -25.33
CA GLU A 509 -11.25 35.97 -25.83
C GLU A 509 -11.81 34.59 -26.19
N SER A 510 -12.86 34.18 -25.47
CA SER A 510 -13.64 32.99 -25.78
C SER A 510 -14.83 33.38 -26.65
N ARG A 511 -14.86 32.87 -27.89
CA ARG A 511 -15.92 33.18 -28.88
C ARG A 511 -17.18 32.35 -28.68
N GLU A 512 -17.02 31.16 -28.09
CA GLU A 512 -18.09 30.21 -27.81
C GLU A 512 -18.31 30.08 -26.30
N PRO A 513 -19.46 29.57 -25.85
CA PRO A 513 -19.66 29.25 -24.44
C PRO A 513 -18.61 28.26 -23.94
N ILE A 514 -18.06 28.52 -22.75
CA ILE A 514 -17.07 27.64 -22.12
C ILE A 514 -17.79 26.42 -21.55
N ARG A 515 -17.35 25.23 -21.94
CA ARG A 515 -17.96 23.94 -21.57
C ARG A 515 -17.06 23.11 -20.67
N ALA A 516 -17.66 22.14 -19.97
CA ALA A 516 -16.95 21.12 -19.22
C ALA A 516 -15.97 20.35 -20.13
N VAL A 517 -14.78 20.06 -19.62
CA VAL A 517 -13.72 19.33 -20.35
C VAL A 517 -13.51 17.96 -19.68
N PRO A 518 -13.69 16.84 -20.41
CA PRO A 518 -13.39 15.52 -19.89
C PRO A 518 -11.93 15.38 -19.42
N LEU A 519 -11.71 14.76 -18.27
CA LEU A 519 -10.35 14.44 -17.81
C LEU A 519 -9.74 13.37 -18.73
N GLY A 520 -8.45 13.48 -19.03
CA GLY A 520 -7.75 12.60 -19.97
C GLY A 520 -7.95 12.91 -21.44
N GLN A 521 -8.51 14.06 -21.80
CA GLN A 521 -8.66 14.49 -23.18
C GLN A 521 -7.65 15.60 -23.52
N ALA A 522 -6.83 15.40 -24.55
CA ALA A 522 -5.92 16.42 -25.06
C ALA A 522 -6.66 17.41 -25.99
N ARG A 523 -6.06 18.58 -26.24
CA ARG A 523 -6.52 19.53 -27.25
C ARG A 523 -5.47 19.62 -28.36
N LYS A 524 -5.91 19.49 -29.61
CA LYS A 524 -5.10 19.87 -30.76
C LYS A 524 -5.15 21.40 -30.94
N CYS A 525 -4.02 22.07 -30.74
CA CYS A 525 -3.89 23.53 -30.81
C CYS A 525 -3.62 24.03 -32.24
N SER A 526 -2.89 23.25 -33.04
CA SER A 526 -2.64 23.52 -34.46
C SER A 526 -2.56 22.21 -35.23
N GLU A 527 -2.88 22.23 -36.53
CA GLU A 527 -2.67 21.08 -37.41
C GLU A 527 -1.28 21.12 -38.04
N GLY A 528 -0.71 19.94 -38.25
CA GLY A 528 0.54 19.78 -38.97
C GLY A 528 0.75 18.35 -39.47
N THR A 529 1.79 18.15 -40.26
CA THR A 529 2.08 16.90 -40.98
C THR A 529 3.51 16.39 -40.80
N ASP A 530 4.44 17.24 -40.36
CA ASP A 530 5.86 16.90 -40.35
C ASP A 530 6.34 16.48 -38.95
N LEU A 531 5.74 17.05 -37.90
CA LEU A 531 6.16 16.80 -36.52
C LEU A 531 5.01 16.95 -35.53
N THR A 532 4.87 15.98 -34.63
CA THR A 532 4.01 16.10 -33.45
C THR A 532 4.79 16.75 -32.31
N LEU A 533 4.27 17.85 -31.79
CA LEU A 533 4.79 18.55 -30.62
C LEU A 533 3.77 18.39 -29.47
N VAL A 534 4.15 17.74 -28.37
CA VAL A 534 3.29 17.57 -27.19
C VAL A 534 3.79 18.48 -26.08
N ALA A 535 2.91 19.31 -25.51
CA ALA A 535 3.23 20.25 -24.43
C ALA A 535 2.03 20.40 -23.47
N TRP A 536 2.21 21.09 -22.33
CA TRP A 536 1.12 21.38 -21.37
C TRP A 536 1.47 22.55 -20.45
N GLY A 537 0.45 23.20 -19.90
CA GLY A 537 0.64 24.30 -18.95
C GLY A 537 1.46 25.45 -19.56
N ASN A 538 2.45 25.94 -18.80
CA ASN A 538 3.27 27.09 -19.23
C ASN A 538 4.02 26.86 -20.54
N THR A 539 4.36 25.60 -20.89
CA THR A 539 5.14 25.32 -22.10
C THR A 539 4.32 25.45 -23.40
N ILE A 540 2.99 25.55 -23.31
CA ILE A 540 2.13 25.80 -24.48
C ILE A 540 2.42 27.15 -25.11
N GLU A 541 2.53 28.21 -24.31
CA GLU A 541 2.89 29.55 -24.81
C GLU A 541 4.25 29.51 -25.53
N LYS A 542 5.26 28.87 -24.92
CA LYS A 542 6.61 28.75 -25.50
C LYS A 542 6.64 27.93 -26.78
N SER A 543 5.77 26.92 -26.88
CA SER A 543 5.63 26.10 -28.07
C SER A 543 4.98 26.88 -29.22
N LEU A 544 3.95 27.67 -28.94
CA LEU A 544 3.32 28.57 -29.93
C LEU A 544 4.31 29.65 -30.41
N GLU A 545 5.08 30.26 -29.50
CA GLU A 545 6.14 31.21 -29.85
C GLU A 545 7.21 30.57 -30.76
N ALA A 546 7.61 29.33 -30.48
CA ALA A 546 8.57 28.58 -31.30
C ALA A 546 8.02 28.29 -32.70
N ILE A 547 6.77 27.82 -32.80
CA ILE A 547 6.10 27.55 -34.09
C ILE A 547 5.98 28.83 -34.92
N ALA A 548 5.65 29.97 -34.30
CA ALA A 548 5.59 31.25 -35.00
C ALA A 548 6.96 31.69 -35.53
N LYS A 549 8.05 31.45 -34.78
CA LYS A 549 9.41 31.83 -35.18
C LYS A 549 10.03 30.98 -36.28
N ILE A 550 9.67 29.70 -36.39
CA ILE A 550 10.14 28.84 -37.49
C ILE A 550 9.43 29.13 -38.82
N ASP A 551 8.40 30.00 -38.83
CA ASP A 551 7.78 30.59 -40.02
C ASP A 551 7.58 29.63 -41.21
N ASN A 552 6.82 28.55 -40.98
CA ASN A 552 6.51 27.51 -41.98
C ASN A 552 7.72 26.69 -42.50
N GLU A 553 8.89 26.75 -41.86
CA GLU A 553 10.00 25.82 -42.12
C GLU A 553 9.61 24.35 -41.87
N THR A 554 8.64 24.11 -41.00
CA THR A 554 8.16 22.76 -40.62
C THR A 554 6.68 22.82 -40.25
N SER A 555 5.89 21.88 -40.77
CA SER A 555 4.46 21.72 -40.45
C SER A 555 4.28 21.00 -39.10
N VAL A 556 4.02 21.76 -38.03
CA VAL A 556 3.95 21.24 -36.65
C VAL A 556 2.51 21.07 -36.17
N GLU A 557 2.16 19.85 -35.78
CA GLU A 557 0.93 19.56 -35.03
C GLU A 557 1.20 19.71 -33.53
N LEU A 558 0.63 20.76 -32.92
CA LEU A 558 0.76 21.00 -31.48
C LEU A 558 -0.41 20.38 -30.72
N ILE A 559 -0.10 19.53 -29.75
CA ILE A 559 -1.03 18.92 -28.81
C ILE A 559 -0.79 19.48 -27.42
N ASP A 560 -1.83 20.04 -26.82
CA ASP A 560 -1.90 20.34 -25.40
C ASP A 560 -2.48 19.15 -24.64
N LEU A 561 -1.69 18.58 -23.73
CA LEU A 561 -2.09 17.37 -23.03
C LEU A 561 -3.26 17.60 -22.07
N ARG A 562 -3.34 18.76 -21.40
CA ARG A 562 -4.33 19.16 -20.37
C ARG A 562 -4.44 18.26 -19.13
N SER A 563 -4.12 16.97 -19.24
CA SER A 563 -4.30 15.93 -18.24
C SER A 563 -3.09 15.00 -18.23
N ILE A 564 -2.36 14.98 -17.12
CA ILE A 564 -1.15 14.17 -16.93
C ILE A 564 -1.51 12.72 -16.61
N VAL A 565 -2.52 12.53 -15.75
CA VAL A 565 -3.12 11.23 -15.46
C VAL A 565 -4.64 11.41 -15.27
N PRO A 566 -5.48 10.62 -15.97
CA PRO A 566 -5.13 9.87 -17.18
C PRO A 566 -4.67 10.83 -18.29
N TRP A 567 -3.88 10.35 -19.25
CA TRP A 567 -3.45 11.14 -20.40
C TRP A 567 -4.01 10.57 -21.71
N ASP A 568 -4.14 11.42 -22.73
CA ASP A 568 -4.77 11.06 -24.00
C ASP A 568 -3.81 10.31 -24.93
N LYS A 569 -3.65 9.02 -24.66
CA LYS A 569 -2.80 8.13 -25.46
C LYS A 569 -3.21 8.12 -26.93
N ALA A 570 -4.51 7.99 -27.19
CA ALA A 570 -5.05 7.83 -28.53
C ALA A 570 -4.75 9.06 -29.40
N ALA A 571 -4.96 10.27 -28.88
CA ALA A 571 -4.67 11.50 -29.63
C ALA A 571 -3.18 11.62 -30.00
N ILE A 572 -2.28 11.23 -29.11
CA ILE A 572 -0.84 11.28 -29.36
C ILE A 572 -0.42 10.20 -30.36
N GLU A 573 -0.92 8.98 -30.22
CA GLU A 573 -0.65 7.90 -31.17
C GLU A 573 -1.14 8.25 -32.57
N GLU A 574 -2.35 8.80 -32.71
CA GLU A 574 -2.91 9.25 -33.99
C GLU A 574 -2.03 10.32 -34.64
N SER A 575 -1.60 11.32 -33.87
CA SER A 575 -0.74 12.38 -34.36
C SER A 575 0.64 11.85 -34.77
N VAL A 576 1.25 10.98 -33.96
CA VAL A 576 2.56 10.39 -34.26
C VAL A 576 2.50 9.44 -35.46
N ARG A 577 1.40 8.71 -35.68
CA ARG A 577 1.21 7.91 -36.91
C ARG A 577 1.21 8.80 -38.15
N LYS A 578 0.62 9.98 -38.05
CA LYS A 578 0.57 10.95 -39.15
C LYS A 578 1.93 11.61 -39.39
N THR A 579 2.57 12.13 -38.35
CA THR A 579 3.79 12.96 -38.49
C THR A 579 5.08 12.16 -38.48
N ARG A 580 5.05 10.96 -37.88
CA ARG A 580 6.17 10.02 -37.75
C ARG A 580 7.36 10.58 -36.94
N ARG A 581 7.19 11.72 -36.27
CA ARG A 581 8.19 12.41 -35.43
C ARG A 581 7.54 12.95 -34.17
N LEU A 582 8.27 12.90 -33.06
CA LEU A 582 7.79 13.38 -31.77
C LEU A 582 8.81 14.30 -31.09
N VAL A 583 8.33 15.46 -30.63
CA VAL A 583 9.00 16.29 -29.62
C VAL A 583 8.02 16.47 -28.45
N VAL A 584 8.51 16.28 -27.23
CA VAL A 584 7.74 16.56 -26.00
C VAL A 584 8.40 17.72 -25.26
N VAL A 585 7.61 18.70 -24.82
CA VAL A 585 8.08 19.88 -24.09
C VAL A 585 7.40 19.95 -22.73
N GLN A 586 8.18 19.80 -21.65
CA GLN A 586 7.67 19.81 -20.29
C GLN A 586 8.43 20.78 -19.39
N GLU A 587 7.72 21.31 -18.40
CA GLU A 587 8.31 22.18 -17.39
C GLU A 587 8.99 21.40 -16.25
N ASP A 588 8.52 20.18 -15.97
CA ASP A 588 9.12 19.36 -14.93
C ASP A 588 10.57 18.94 -15.25
N THR A 589 11.21 18.31 -14.28
CA THR A 589 12.55 17.74 -14.41
C THR A 589 12.59 16.62 -15.44
N GLU A 590 13.76 16.39 -16.06
CA GLU A 590 13.93 15.34 -17.07
C GLU A 590 13.73 13.93 -16.47
N ASN A 591 14.32 13.66 -15.31
CA ASN A 591 14.33 12.34 -14.68
C ASN A 591 12.93 11.90 -14.22
N CYS A 592 12.58 10.64 -14.53
CA CYS A 592 11.34 10.00 -14.07
C CYS A 592 10.08 10.79 -14.42
N SER A 593 10.06 11.38 -15.61
CA SER A 593 9.08 12.40 -15.98
C SER A 593 7.96 11.92 -16.90
N VAL A 594 6.91 12.74 -17.01
CA VAL A 594 5.76 12.48 -17.89
C VAL A 594 6.18 12.40 -19.35
N GLY A 595 7.10 13.26 -19.79
CA GLY A 595 7.65 13.21 -21.14
C GLY A 595 8.39 11.91 -21.42
N GLN A 596 9.18 11.40 -20.45
CA GLN A 596 9.80 10.08 -20.57
C GLN A 596 8.76 8.95 -20.64
N MET A 597 7.69 9.02 -19.83
CA MET A 597 6.57 8.06 -19.89
C MET A 597 5.93 8.01 -21.29
N ILE A 598 5.64 9.17 -21.90
CA ILE A 598 5.06 9.25 -23.25
C ILE A 598 5.99 8.62 -24.28
N ILE A 599 7.28 8.98 -24.24
CA ILE A 599 8.30 8.44 -25.14
C ILE A 599 8.42 6.91 -25.00
N SER A 600 8.45 6.39 -23.77
CA SER A 600 8.52 4.95 -23.50
C SER A 600 7.28 4.21 -23.98
N HIS A 601 6.08 4.78 -23.79
CA HIS A 601 4.82 4.19 -24.28
C HIS A 601 4.86 4.03 -25.80
N LEU A 602 5.21 5.10 -26.54
CA LEU A 602 5.23 5.08 -27.99
C LEU A 602 6.35 4.21 -28.57
N SER A 603 7.51 4.18 -27.92
CA SER A 603 8.64 3.36 -28.36
C SER A 603 8.47 1.88 -28.02
N GLY A 604 7.58 1.55 -27.06
CA GLY A 604 7.23 0.18 -26.68
C GLY A 604 6.21 -0.47 -27.61
N ASP A 605 5.43 0.31 -28.36
CA ASP A 605 4.54 -0.18 -29.40
C ASP A 605 5.33 -0.46 -30.69
N ALA A 606 5.40 -1.73 -31.09
CA ALA A 606 6.18 -2.17 -32.23
C ALA A 606 5.72 -1.55 -33.56
N GLU A 607 4.42 -1.32 -33.72
CA GLU A 607 3.85 -0.74 -34.92
C GLU A 607 4.23 0.73 -35.02
N LEU A 608 3.95 1.51 -33.97
CA LEU A 608 4.32 2.93 -33.91
C LEU A 608 5.81 3.12 -34.10
N TRP A 609 6.62 2.38 -33.34
CA TRP A 609 8.07 2.41 -33.42
C TRP A 609 8.60 2.14 -34.84
N SER A 610 8.01 1.19 -35.57
CA SER A 610 8.41 0.88 -36.93
C SER A 610 8.15 2.02 -37.92
N THR A 611 7.14 2.84 -37.66
CA THR A 611 6.77 3.98 -38.52
C THR A 611 7.60 5.23 -38.25
N MET A 612 8.15 5.41 -37.03
CA MET A 612 8.92 6.60 -36.67
C MET A 612 10.20 6.73 -37.52
N ILE A 613 10.43 7.94 -38.03
CA ILE A 613 11.60 8.26 -38.91
C ILE A 613 12.69 9.07 -38.20
N SER A 614 12.45 9.42 -36.93
CA SER A 614 13.41 10.06 -36.03
C SER A 614 13.18 9.64 -34.59
N PRO A 615 14.24 9.54 -33.78
CA PRO A 615 14.10 9.34 -32.34
C PRO A 615 13.24 10.46 -31.71
N PRO A 616 12.32 10.11 -30.79
CA PRO A 616 11.65 11.11 -29.97
C PRO A 616 12.64 12.02 -29.23
N ILE A 617 12.30 13.30 -29.09
CA ILE A 617 13.12 14.28 -28.36
C ILE A 617 12.32 14.85 -27.18
N LEU A 618 12.95 14.89 -26.00
CA LEU A 618 12.41 15.54 -24.81
C LEU A 618 13.12 16.89 -24.61
N VAL A 619 12.34 17.96 -24.46
CA VAL A 619 12.79 19.28 -24.01
C VAL A 619 12.22 19.50 -22.62
N SER A 620 13.09 19.58 -21.62
CA SER A 620 12.70 19.60 -20.20
C SER A 620 13.46 20.68 -19.45
N LYS A 621 12.96 21.04 -18.27
CA LYS A 621 13.82 21.69 -17.27
C LYS A 621 14.98 20.75 -16.92
N ALA A 622 16.18 21.33 -16.78
CA ALA A 622 17.34 20.58 -16.27
C ALA A 622 17.04 19.98 -14.88
N ASN A 623 17.79 18.94 -14.48
CA ASN A 623 17.65 18.28 -13.17
C ASN A 623 18.16 19.15 -12.01
N VAL A 624 17.55 20.31 -11.85
CA VAL A 624 17.83 21.35 -10.85
C VAL A 624 16.52 21.98 -10.39
N VAL A 625 16.57 22.54 -9.18
CA VAL A 625 15.53 23.42 -8.65
C VAL A 625 15.70 24.84 -9.21
N ILE A 626 14.61 25.60 -9.25
CA ILE A 626 14.62 26.97 -9.78
C ILE A 626 15.31 27.93 -8.80
N GLY A 627 16.40 28.56 -9.25
CA GLY A 627 17.17 29.52 -8.46
C GLY A 627 16.49 30.89 -8.33
N TYR A 628 16.87 31.67 -7.31
CA TYR A 628 16.27 32.98 -7.04
C TYR A 628 16.69 34.04 -8.06
N ASN A 629 17.97 34.04 -8.47
CA ASN A 629 18.42 34.93 -9.52
C ASN A 629 17.80 34.48 -10.87
N PRO A 630 17.13 35.37 -11.63
CA PRO A 630 16.49 35.03 -12.90
C PRO A 630 17.37 34.28 -13.90
N ILE A 631 18.69 34.51 -13.88
CA ILE A 631 19.65 33.79 -14.74
C ILE A 631 19.53 32.27 -14.56
N TYR A 632 19.33 31.79 -13.33
CA TYR A 632 19.18 30.35 -13.07
C TYR A 632 17.86 29.81 -13.59
N GLU A 633 16.77 30.56 -13.48
CA GLU A 633 15.47 30.17 -14.02
C GLU A 633 15.52 30.07 -15.55
N TYR A 634 16.05 31.10 -16.22
CA TYR A 634 16.20 31.11 -17.67
C TYR A 634 17.13 30.01 -18.18
N ALA A 635 18.20 29.71 -17.44
CA ALA A 635 19.09 28.61 -17.80
C ALA A 635 18.43 27.24 -17.59
N ALA A 636 17.61 27.07 -16.56
CA ALA A 636 17.00 25.79 -16.22
C ALA A 636 15.83 25.43 -17.15
N LEU A 637 14.91 26.36 -17.41
CA LEU A 637 13.63 26.08 -18.05
C LEU A 637 13.72 25.85 -19.57
N PRO A 638 12.78 25.10 -20.16
CA PRO A 638 12.56 25.10 -21.61
C PRO A 638 12.29 26.53 -22.11
N ASP A 639 13.05 26.93 -23.13
CA ASP A 639 12.87 28.20 -23.83
C ASP A 639 12.57 27.96 -25.32
N VAL A 640 12.18 29.04 -25.99
CA VAL A 640 11.81 29.02 -27.41
C VAL A 640 12.93 28.47 -28.28
N GLU A 641 14.18 28.87 -28.02
CA GLU A 641 15.32 28.49 -28.85
C GLU A 641 15.64 26.99 -28.72
N ARG A 642 15.52 26.42 -27.52
CA ARG A 642 15.64 24.96 -27.31
C ARG A 642 14.54 24.18 -28.01
N ILE A 643 13.30 24.68 -28.00
CA ILE A 643 12.18 24.05 -28.71
C ILE A 643 12.44 24.07 -30.23
N ILE A 644 12.84 25.21 -30.79
CA ILE A 644 13.20 25.34 -32.21
C ILE A 644 14.34 24.39 -32.57
N ALA A 645 15.39 24.33 -31.75
CA ALA A 645 16.51 23.43 -31.96
C ALA A 645 16.08 21.95 -31.95
N ALA A 646 15.16 21.56 -31.06
CA ALA A 646 14.60 20.22 -31.01
C ALA A 646 13.77 19.88 -32.26
N ILE A 647 12.91 20.80 -32.72
CA ILE A 647 12.13 20.63 -33.96
C ILE A 647 13.07 20.42 -35.15
N ARG A 648 14.02 21.34 -35.36
CA ARG A 648 15.01 21.27 -36.46
C ARG A 648 15.85 20.00 -36.39
N ARG A 649 16.29 19.60 -35.19
CA ARG A 649 17.04 18.33 -34.98
C ARG A 649 16.19 17.11 -35.34
N SER A 650 14.92 17.10 -34.94
CA SER A 650 14.02 15.99 -35.25
C SER A 650 13.84 15.83 -36.76
N VAL A 651 13.62 16.93 -37.48
CA VAL A 651 13.45 16.96 -38.95
C VAL A 651 14.74 16.57 -39.69
N ALA A 652 15.90 17.06 -39.25
CA ALA A 652 17.19 16.77 -39.88
C ALA A 652 17.63 15.29 -39.71
N THR A 653 17.16 14.62 -38.66
CA THR A 653 17.43 13.20 -38.41
C THR A 653 16.47 12.36 -39.24
N GLY A 654 16.77 12.12 -40.52
CA GLY A 654 16.00 11.21 -41.38
C GLY A 654 16.75 9.91 -41.62
N GLN A 655 16.40 8.85 -40.92
CA GLN A 655 16.78 7.49 -41.32
C GLN A 655 15.50 6.70 -41.60
N GLU A 656 15.33 6.24 -42.84
CA GLU A 656 14.32 5.23 -43.14
C GLU A 656 14.73 3.94 -42.43
N ARG A 657 13.92 3.49 -41.47
CA ARG A 657 14.05 2.12 -40.98
C ARG A 657 13.63 1.21 -42.12
N ALA A 658 14.55 0.32 -42.53
CA ALA A 658 14.24 -0.72 -43.49
C ALA A 658 13.01 -1.48 -42.97
N VAL A 659 11.92 -1.42 -43.72
CA VAL A 659 10.76 -2.28 -43.50
C VAL A 659 11.28 -3.70 -43.66
N VAL A 660 11.42 -4.44 -42.56
CA VAL A 660 11.64 -5.88 -42.65
C VAL A 660 10.34 -6.41 -43.24
N ALA A 661 10.36 -6.70 -44.53
CA ALA A 661 9.23 -7.25 -45.24
C ALA A 661 8.74 -8.48 -44.47
N ALA A 662 7.50 -8.40 -43.97
CA ALA A 662 6.78 -9.57 -43.53
C ALA A 662 6.88 -10.61 -44.66
N VAL A 663 7.32 -11.82 -44.31
CA VAL A 663 7.34 -12.97 -45.21
C VAL A 663 5.89 -13.34 -45.53
N ALA A 664 5.29 -12.61 -46.48
CA ALA A 664 4.06 -12.98 -47.14
C ALA A 664 4.41 -13.98 -48.23
N GLY A 665 4.28 -15.26 -47.91
CA GLY A 665 4.47 -16.33 -48.88
C GLY A 665 4.15 -17.69 -48.29
N VAL A 666 2.89 -17.94 -47.94
CA VAL A 666 2.18 -19.21 -48.22
C VAL A 666 0.67 -18.92 -48.19
N GLU A 667 0.04 -18.99 -49.36
CA GLU A 667 -1.41 -18.97 -49.53
C GLU A 667 -2.08 -20.22 -48.91
N ALA A 668 -3.25 -20.00 -48.33
CA ALA A 668 -4.12 -21.04 -47.83
C ALA A 668 -4.71 -21.89 -48.98
N ALA A 669 -4.51 -23.21 -48.90
CA ALA A 669 -5.30 -24.18 -49.66
C ALA A 669 -5.95 -25.16 -48.67
N VAL A 670 -7.26 -25.00 -48.49
CA VAL A 670 -8.13 -25.90 -47.74
C VAL A 670 -8.39 -27.14 -48.61
N SER A 671 -8.13 -28.34 -48.08
CA SER A 671 -8.65 -29.59 -48.65
C SER A 671 -8.96 -30.61 -47.56
N SER A 672 -10.25 -30.89 -47.46
CA SER A 672 -10.89 -31.93 -46.65
C SER A 672 -10.50 -33.34 -47.11
N ARG A 673 -10.26 -34.28 -46.18
CA ARG A 673 -10.51 -35.70 -46.45
C ARG A 673 -10.95 -36.48 -45.20
N LYS A 674 -12.04 -37.21 -45.41
CA LYS A 674 -12.77 -38.11 -44.52
C LYS A 674 -11.92 -39.28 -44.02
N VAL A 675 -12.26 -39.78 -42.83
CA VAL A 675 -11.82 -41.07 -42.29
C VAL A 675 -13.03 -41.99 -42.15
N GLU A 676 -12.95 -43.19 -42.71
CA GLU A 676 -13.85 -44.33 -42.47
C GLU A 676 -13.12 -45.43 -41.65
N PRO A 677 -13.85 -46.36 -40.99
CA PRO A 677 -13.42 -46.92 -39.70
C PRO A 677 -13.19 -48.45 -39.69
N ALA A 678 -12.90 -48.94 -38.47
CA ALA A 678 -13.05 -50.31 -37.92
C ALA A 678 -11.78 -51.20 -37.89
N PRO A 679 -11.69 -52.23 -37.01
CA PRO A 679 -12.67 -52.72 -36.03
C PRO A 679 -12.16 -52.99 -34.59
N GLU A 680 -13.15 -53.26 -33.72
CA GLU A 680 -13.09 -53.72 -32.33
C GLU A 680 -12.40 -55.09 -32.14
N GLU A 681 -11.88 -55.37 -30.93
CA GLU A 681 -12.41 -56.48 -30.10
C GLU A 681 -11.87 -56.54 -28.66
N LYS A 682 -12.86 -56.59 -27.73
CA LYS A 682 -13.02 -57.43 -26.51
C LYS A 682 -12.14 -57.26 -25.26
N ARG A 683 -12.87 -57.03 -24.16
CA ARG A 683 -12.51 -57.04 -22.73
C ARG A 683 -12.14 -58.46 -22.23
N PRO A 684 -11.51 -58.55 -21.04
CA PRO A 684 -12.28 -59.04 -19.88
C PRO A 684 -12.07 -58.24 -18.56
N TYR A 685 -12.95 -58.54 -17.62
CA TYR A 685 -13.31 -57.90 -16.33
C TYR A 685 -12.33 -58.22 -15.14
N PRO A 686 -12.54 -57.67 -13.91
CA PRO A 686 -11.53 -57.16 -12.98
C PRO A 686 -11.17 -58.16 -11.85
N PRO A 687 -10.37 -57.76 -10.84
CA PRO A 687 -11.00 -57.67 -9.51
C PRO A 687 -10.42 -56.65 -8.49
N LYS A 688 -11.35 -56.25 -7.61
CA LYS A 688 -11.30 -56.11 -6.14
C LYS A 688 -10.58 -54.92 -5.47
N ILE A 689 -11.45 -54.17 -4.78
CA ILE A 689 -11.20 -53.19 -3.73
C ILE A 689 -10.71 -53.92 -2.48
N ASP A 690 -9.64 -53.38 -1.87
CA ASP A 690 -9.21 -53.71 -0.52
C ASP A 690 -9.36 -52.48 0.38
N THR A 691 -10.16 -52.63 1.42
CA THR A 691 -10.50 -51.62 2.42
C THR A 691 -9.60 -51.80 3.65
N SER A 692 -8.60 -50.93 3.80
CA SER A 692 -8.19 -50.33 5.08
C SER A 692 -7.02 -49.38 4.83
N LYS A 693 -7.24 -48.06 4.93
CA LYS A 693 -6.12 -47.10 4.95
C LYS A 693 -6.33 -46.05 6.03
N GLN A 694 -5.46 -46.10 7.03
CA GLN A 694 -5.18 -44.96 7.90
C GLN A 694 -4.78 -43.76 7.02
N HIS A 695 -5.47 -42.63 7.14
CA HIS A 695 -5.04 -41.39 6.49
C HIS A 695 -3.79 -40.86 7.19
N THR A 696 -2.72 -40.65 6.42
CA THR A 696 -1.46 -40.08 6.89
C THR A 696 -1.41 -38.63 6.42
N GLN A 697 -1.36 -37.68 7.36
CA GLN A 697 -1.19 -36.26 7.09
C GLN A 697 0.27 -35.86 7.28
N SER A 698 0.79 -35.00 6.42
CA SER A 698 2.17 -34.50 6.45
C SER A 698 2.28 -33.23 7.30
N ILE A 699 3.28 -33.16 8.18
CA ILE A 699 3.66 -31.94 8.91
C ILE A 699 4.72 -31.24 8.07
N THR A 700 4.48 -29.99 7.69
CA THR A 700 5.43 -29.19 6.88
C THR A 700 5.87 -27.94 7.62
N VAL A 701 7.02 -27.38 7.25
CA VAL A 701 7.48 -26.09 7.75
C VAL A 701 6.55 -24.99 7.23
N PRO A 702 5.89 -24.21 8.10
CA PRO A 702 4.96 -23.16 7.68
C PRO A 702 5.70 -21.97 7.04
N ILE A 703 4.95 -21.09 6.37
CA ILE A 703 5.48 -19.79 5.95
C ILE A 703 5.67 -18.93 7.20
N MET A 704 6.90 -18.48 7.48
CA MET A 704 7.28 -17.79 8.73
C MET A 704 7.50 -16.28 8.56
N GLY A 705 6.87 -15.67 7.56
CA GLY A 705 6.98 -14.25 7.25
C GLY A 705 7.91 -13.93 6.09
N GLU A 706 7.93 -12.67 5.69
CA GLU A 706 8.61 -12.23 4.48
C GLU A 706 10.14 -12.33 4.60
N GLY A 707 10.78 -12.97 3.62
CA GLY A 707 12.23 -13.12 3.52
C GLY A 707 12.83 -14.33 4.25
N ILE A 708 12.07 -15.04 5.08
CA ILE A 708 12.54 -16.28 5.71
C ILE A 708 12.44 -17.41 4.69
N ARG A 709 13.50 -18.19 4.48
CA ARG A 709 13.52 -19.31 3.51
C ARG A 709 13.77 -20.66 4.17
N ASN A 710 14.45 -20.65 5.30
CA ASN A 710 14.76 -21.82 6.09
C ASN A 710 14.64 -21.49 7.58
N ALA A 711 14.55 -22.53 8.40
CA ALA A 711 14.62 -22.45 9.86
C ALA A 711 15.37 -23.66 10.40
N LYS A 712 15.96 -23.52 11.58
CA LYS A 712 16.70 -24.58 12.27
C LYS A 712 15.83 -25.22 13.33
N ILE A 713 15.76 -26.55 13.39
CA ILE A 713 14.98 -27.24 14.43
C ILE A 713 15.73 -27.16 15.76
N VAL A 714 15.13 -26.50 16.77
CA VAL A 714 15.70 -26.33 18.11
C VAL A 714 15.27 -27.47 19.02
N SER A 715 14.01 -27.88 18.96
CA SER A 715 13.46 -28.92 19.83
C SER A 715 12.35 -29.72 19.14
N LEU A 716 12.26 -31.02 19.45
CA LEU A 716 11.14 -31.88 19.06
C LEU A 716 10.33 -32.21 20.32
N LEU A 717 9.10 -31.72 20.42
CA LEU A 717 8.29 -31.77 21.63
C LEU A 717 7.43 -33.04 21.73
N LYS A 718 7.15 -33.70 20.60
CA LYS A 718 6.37 -34.95 20.51
C LYS A 718 7.21 -36.13 20.01
N LYS A 719 7.02 -37.31 20.59
CA LYS A 719 7.67 -38.57 20.17
C LYS A 719 6.72 -39.38 19.28
N PRO A 720 7.24 -40.19 18.34
CA PRO A 720 6.41 -41.13 17.58
C PRO A 720 5.57 -42.02 18.50
N GLY A 721 4.26 -42.09 18.26
CA GLY A 721 3.28 -42.80 19.09
C GLY A 721 2.56 -41.93 20.12
N ASP A 722 3.00 -40.69 20.35
CA ASP A 722 2.32 -39.78 21.28
C ASP A 722 0.96 -39.34 20.71
N PRO A 723 -0.09 -39.22 21.55
CA PRO A 723 -1.34 -38.59 21.13
C PRO A 723 -1.11 -37.10 20.84
N ILE A 724 -1.69 -36.64 19.73
CA ILE A 724 -1.67 -35.24 19.29
C ILE A 724 -3.11 -34.74 19.29
N ALA A 725 -3.37 -33.70 20.07
CA ALA A 725 -4.60 -32.93 19.96
C ALA A 725 -4.50 -31.87 18.85
N LEU A 726 -5.64 -31.30 18.45
CA LEU A 726 -5.64 -30.10 17.60
C LEU A 726 -4.92 -28.95 18.32
N ASP A 727 -4.11 -28.21 17.57
CA ASP A 727 -3.30 -27.08 18.04
C ASP A 727 -2.16 -27.45 19.03
N ASP A 728 -1.85 -28.74 19.22
CA ASP A 728 -0.71 -29.19 20.04
C ASP A 728 0.64 -28.74 19.45
N ASP A 729 1.55 -28.26 20.30
CA ASP A 729 2.94 -27.95 19.92
C ASP A 729 3.69 -29.24 19.53
N LEU A 730 4.31 -29.24 18.34
CA LEU A 730 5.00 -30.39 17.77
C LEU A 730 6.52 -30.26 17.87
N CYS A 731 7.06 -29.11 17.49
CA CYS A 731 8.48 -28.78 17.52
C CYS A 731 8.70 -27.27 17.57
N GLU A 732 9.89 -26.84 17.94
CA GLU A 732 10.31 -25.44 17.86
C GLU A 732 11.37 -25.27 16.78
N VAL A 733 11.20 -24.23 15.96
CA VAL A 733 12.14 -23.86 14.91
C VAL A 733 12.65 -22.44 15.13
N GLU A 734 13.94 -22.23 14.95
CA GLU A 734 14.62 -20.95 15.08
C GLU A 734 14.91 -20.38 13.70
N THR A 735 14.58 -19.11 13.53
CA THR A 735 14.96 -18.30 12.39
C THR A 735 15.91 -17.20 12.87
N ASP A 736 16.50 -16.45 11.95
CA ASP A 736 17.33 -15.28 12.27
C ASP A 736 16.60 -14.20 13.11
N LYS A 737 15.26 -14.26 13.21
CA LYS A 737 14.43 -13.25 13.88
C LYS A 737 13.79 -13.71 15.18
N ALA A 738 13.35 -14.97 15.25
CA ALA A 738 12.60 -15.50 16.39
C ALA A 738 12.58 -17.03 16.40
N VAL A 739 12.24 -17.58 17.57
CA VAL A 739 11.93 -18.99 17.77
C VAL A 739 10.41 -19.20 17.68
N TYR A 740 9.98 -20.12 16.82
CA TYR A 740 8.59 -20.40 16.49
C TYR A 740 8.21 -21.83 16.89
N PRO A 741 7.16 -22.01 17.70
CA PRO A 741 6.54 -23.32 17.86
C PRO A 741 5.68 -23.65 16.63
N ILE A 742 5.89 -24.83 16.04
CA ILE A 742 5.03 -25.41 15.00
C ILE A 742 3.93 -26.23 15.68
N GLN A 743 2.68 -25.95 15.34
CA GLN A 743 1.50 -26.59 15.94
C GLN A 743 0.75 -27.50 14.97
N SER A 744 0.08 -28.52 15.51
CA SER A 744 -0.68 -29.47 14.69
C SER A 744 -2.01 -28.91 14.20
N SER A 745 -2.26 -29.05 12.90
CA SER A 745 -3.59 -28.80 12.29
C SER A 745 -4.56 -29.98 12.44
N PHE A 746 -4.12 -31.14 12.93
CA PHE A 746 -4.90 -32.37 12.97
C PHE A 746 -4.79 -33.08 14.33
N ALA A 747 -5.89 -33.63 14.84
CA ALA A 747 -5.85 -34.57 15.96
C ALA A 747 -5.51 -35.98 15.45
N GLY A 748 -4.65 -36.70 16.17
CA GLY A 748 -4.21 -38.03 15.76
C GLY A 748 -3.11 -38.59 16.65
N VAL A 749 -2.29 -39.47 16.08
CA VAL A 749 -1.11 -40.04 16.75
C VAL A 749 0.14 -39.64 15.96
N MET A 750 1.18 -39.18 16.65
CA MET A 750 2.44 -38.79 16.04
C MET A 750 3.05 -39.96 15.27
N GLY A 751 3.31 -39.76 13.98
CA GLY A 751 4.05 -40.69 13.13
C GLY A 751 5.56 -40.53 13.32
N LYS A 752 6.34 -40.72 12.24
CA LYS A 752 7.80 -40.59 12.30
C LYS A 752 8.23 -39.17 11.91
N TRP A 753 9.17 -38.60 12.67
CA TRP A 753 9.92 -37.41 12.24
C TRP A 753 10.88 -37.80 11.11
N LYS A 754 10.91 -36.98 10.05
CA LYS A 754 11.89 -37.03 8.95
C LYS A 754 13.09 -36.10 9.21
N ALA A 755 12.96 -35.13 10.10
CA ALA A 755 14.00 -34.19 10.49
C ALA A 755 14.47 -34.39 11.94
N LYS A 756 15.67 -33.91 12.28
CA LYS A 756 16.31 -34.01 13.61
C LYS A 756 16.59 -32.64 14.20
N VAL A 757 16.75 -32.59 15.53
CA VAL A 757 17.21 -31.39 16.22
C VAL A 757 18.58 -30.96 15.67
N GLY A 758 18.71 -29.70 15.29
CA GLY A 758 19.88 -29.10 14.65
C GLY A 758 19.82 -29.04 13.12
N ASP A 759 18.88 -29.74 12.47
CA ASP A 759 18.72 -29.70 11.01
C ASP A 759 18.17 -28.33 10.58
N THR A 760 18.68 -27.82 9.45
CA THR A 760 18.11 -26.66 8.74
C THR A 760 17.11 -27.17 7.71
N VAL A 761 15.88 -26.66 7.78
CA VAL A 761 14.75 -27.10 6.96
C VAL A 761 14.17 -25.93 6.18
N ASP A 762 13.82 -26.15 4.92
CA ASP A 762 13.24 -25.13 4.04
C ASP A 762 11.73 -24.99 4.28
N ILE A 763 11.17 -23.81 4.00
CA ILE A 763 9.71 -23.60 4.05
C ILE A 763 9.01 -24.59 3.10
N GLY A 764 7.95 -25.23 3.59
CA GLY A 764 7.22 -26.29 2.88
C GLY A 764 7.86 -27.68 2.96
N GLN A 765 9.07 -27.82 3.52
CA GLN A 765 9.70 -29.13 3.71
C GLN A 765 8.90 -29.97 4.72
N GLU A 766 8.72 -31.26 4.43
CA GLU A 766 8.06 -32.20 5.33
C GLU A 766 8.96 -32.55 6.52
N LEU A 767 8.45 -32.31 7.72
CA LEU A 767 9.11 -32.60 8.99
C LEU A 767 8.72 -33.98 9.54
N GLY A 768 7.51 -34.47 9.30
CA GLY A 768 7.03 -35.74 9.83
C GLY A 768 5.58 -36.02 9.44
N THR A 769 4.99 -37.08 10.00
CA THR A 769 3.60 -37.47 9.70
C THR A 769 2.71 -37.60 10.94
N ILE A 770 1.40 -37.46 10.77
CA ILE A 770 0.37 -37.71 11.79
C ILE A 770 -0.63 -38.72 11.23
N PHE A 771 -1.00 -39.73 12.04
CA PHE A 771 -2.05 -40.69 11.70
C PHE A 771 -3.39 -40.26 12.32
N THR A 772 -4.39 -40.00 11.50
CA THR A 772 -5.74 -39.58 11.94
C THR A 772 -6.72 -40.76 11.94
N ARG A 773 -7.71 -40.78 12.85
CA ARG A 773 -8.85 -41.73 12.84
C ARG A 773 -10.13 -40.96 12.48
N ASP A 774 -10.98 -41.53 11.62
CA ASP A 774 -12.15 -40.85 11.05
C ASP A 774 -13.18 -40.39 12.09
N GLY A 775 -13.69 -39.16 11.88
CA GLY A 775 -14.82 -38.56 12.58
C GLY A 775 -15.20 -37.20 12.00
N GLN A 776 -16.19 -37.17 11.10
CA GLN A 776 -16.79 -36.06 10.32
C GLN A 776 -16.00 -35.56 9.09
N ALA A 777 -16.19 -36.27 7.98
CA ALA A 777 -15.90 -35.77 6.64
C ALA A 777 -16.94 -34.71 6.21
N VAL A 778 -16.48 -33.54 5.78
CA VAL A 778 -17.19 -32.66 4.87
C VAL A 778 -16.52 -32.87 3.51
N GLU A 779 -17.29 -33.37 2.54
CA GLU A 779 -16.82 -33.72 1.19
C GLU A 779 -16.04 -32.56 0.54
N ALA A 780 -14.76 -32.81 0.24
CA ALA A 780 -13.98 -32.02 -0.70
C ALA A 780 -14.19 -32.59 -2.10
N ALA A 781 -14.95 -31.87 -2.94
CA ALA A 781 -15.02 -32.16 -4.36
C ALA A 781 -13.77 -31.61 -5.06
N VAL A 782 -12.90 -32.51 -5.51
CA VAL A 782 -11.81 -32.22 -6.45
C VAL A 782 -12.35 -32.45 -7.86
N PRO A 783 -12.27 -31.50 -8.81
CA PRO A 783 -12.60 -31.77 -10.20
C PRO A 783 -11.55 -32.70 -10.81
N SER A 784 -12.03 -33.73 -11.50
CA SER A 784 -11.24 -34.74 -12.20
C SER A 784 -10.40 -34.12 -13.32
N ARG A 785 -9.07 -34.20 -13.17
CA ARG A 785 -8.10 -33.93 -14.23
C ARG A 785 -7.97 -35.22 -15.05
N LYS A 786 -8.28 -35.16 -16.35
CA LYS A 786 -7.98 -36.23 -17.32
C LYS A 786 -6.46 -36.38 -17.45
N GLU A 787 -5.96 -37.60 -17.26
CA GLU A 787 -4.61 -38.00 -17.67
C GLU A 787 -4.61 -38.43 -19.14
N GLU A 788 -3.79 -37.76 -19.95
CA GLU A 788 -3.30 -38.24 -21.24
C GLU A 788 -1.91 -38.85 -21.05
N LYS A 789 -1.69 -40.00 -21.71
CA LYS A 789 -0.46 -40.80 -21.68
C LYS A 789 0.68 -40.16 -22.48
N ALA A 790 1.90 -40.34 -21.97
CA ALA A 790 3.17 -39.99 -22.59
C ALA A 790 3.70 -41.04 -23.60
N ALA A 791 4.46 -40.57 -24.60
CA ALA A 791 5.65 -41.20 -25.21
C ALA A 791 6.32 -40.24 -26.22
N PRO A 792 7.60 -40.37 -26.59
CA PRO A 792 8.81 -40.72 -25.82
C PRO A 792 9.91 -39.63 -25.91
N GLU A 793 10.95 -39.79 -25.10
CA GLU A 793 12.10 -38.89 -24.90
C GLU A 793 12.97 -38.68 -26.15
N ASP A 794 13.44 -37.44 -26.38
CA ASP A 794 14.88 -37.20 -26.55
C ASP A 794 15.31 -35.76 -26.17
N THR A 795 16.40 -35.74 -25.42
CA THR A 795 17.30 -34.72 -24.88
C THR A 795 17.20 -33.23 -25.33
N ARG A 796 16.97 -32.32 -24.35
CA ARG A 796 17.90 -31.23 -23.95
C ARG A 796 17.39 -30.42 -22.73
N ARG A 797 18.36 -30.03 -21.91
CA ARG A 797 18.25 -29.51 -20.53
C ARG A 797 17.46 -28.20 -20.38
N TYR A 798 16.59 -28.19 -19.36
CA TYR A 798 16.22 -26.99 -18.60
C TYR A 798 17.43 -26.46 -17.82
N THR A 799 17.57 -25.14 -17.70
CA THR A 799 17.76 -24.46 -16.40
C THR A 799 17.51 -22.97 -16.54
N GLY A 800 16.32 -22.54 -16.12
CA GLY A 800 16.06 -21.20 -15.62
C GLY A 800 16.18 -21.22 -14.11
N VAL A 801 17.22 -20.57 -13.58
CA VAL A 801 17.35 -20.17 -12.17
C VAL A 801 17.81 -18.72 -12.18
N ALA A 802 17.09 -17.83 -11.48
CA ALA A 802 17.47 -16.43 -11.35
C ALA A 802 18.64 -16.26 -10.34
N PRO A 803 19.59 -15.32 -10.54
CA PRO A 803 20.81 -15.24 -9.74
C PRO A 803 20.61 -14.59 -8.37
N ALA A 804 21.48 -14.95 -7.42
CA ALA A 804 21.46 -14.52 -6.01
C ALA A 804 22.11 -13.15 -5.72
N LEU A 805 22.28 -12.25 -6.70
CA LEU A 805 22.92 -10.94 -6.51
C LEU A 805 22.15 -9.79 -7.21
N PRO A 806 22.29 -8.53 -6.73
CA PRO A 806 21.57 -7.36 -7.25
C PRO A 806 21.88 -7.07 -8.75
N PRO A 807 20.92 -6.54 -9.54
CA PRO A 807 21.04 -6.37 -11.00
C PRO A 807 22.25 -5.56 -11.48
N THR A 808 22.75 -4.66 -10.66
CA THR A 808 23.95 -3.84 -10.92
C THR A 808 25.25 -4.63 -10.82
N ILE A 809 25.32 -5.63 -9.94
CA ILE A 809 26.43 -6.58 -9.84
C ILE A 809 26.29 -7.65 -10.93
N THR A 810 25.07 -8.12 -11.20
CA THR A 810 24.76 -9.08 -12.27
C THR A 810 25.08 -8.55 -13.67
N ARG A 811 24.91 -7.25 -13.93
CA ARG A 811 25.36 -6.61 -15.18
C ARG A 811 26.88 -6.52 -15.31
N LYS A 812 27.61 -6.30 -14.21
CA LYS A 812 29.09 -6.30 -14.21
C LYS A 812 29.69 -7.70 -14.33
N LEU A 813 28.96 -8.72 -13.88
CA LEU A 813 29.36 -10.13 -13.93
C LEU A 813 28.71 -10.89 -15.10
N GLY A 814 28.02 -10.20 -16.03
CA GLY A 814 27.23 -10.82 -17.10
C GLY A 814 28.04 -11.67 -18.09
N HIS A 815 29.36 -11.54 -18.08
CA HIS A 815 30.30 -12.35 -18.88
C HIS A 815 31.06 -13.39 -18.04
N VAL A 816 30.73 -13.54 -16.75
CA VAL A 816 31.30 -14.57 -15.88
C VAL A 816 30.31 -15.72 -15.80
N ILE A 817 30.67 -16.89 -16.32
CA ILE A 817 29.89 -18.11 -16.10
C ILE A 817 30.07 -18.53 -14.64
N PRO A 818 29.01 -18.52 -13.81
CA PRO A 818 29.15 -18.94 -12.43
C PRO A 818 29.37 -20.46 -12.38
N ALA A 819 30.56 -20.86 -11.94
CA ALA A 819 30.87 -22.25 -11.63
C ALA A 819 30.84 -22.43 -10.11
N ASN A 820 29.83 -23.13 -9.60
CA ASN A 820 29.73 -23.43 -8.17
C ASN A 820 30.55 -24.68 -7.83
N LEU A 821 31.49 -24.56 -6.91
CA LEU A 821 32.21 -25.68 -6.31
C LEU A 821 31.78 -25.81 -4.84
N GLN A 822 31.00 -26.84 -4.51
CA GLN A 822 30.67 -27.17 -3.13
C GLN A 822 31.80 -28.01 -2.53
N ILE A 823 32.40 -27.52 -1.44
CA ILE A 823 33.50 -28.19 -0.73
C ILE A 823 33.09 -28.43 0.71
N ASP A 824 32.95 -29.69 1.10
CA ASP A 824 32.73 -30.07 2.50
C ASP A 824 34.08 -30.14 3.24
N ALA A 825 34.43 -29.06 3.92
CA ALA A 825 35.60 -29.02 4.78
C ALA A 825 35.21 -29.25 6.25
N ARG A 826 35.66 -30.36 6.84
CA ARG A 826 35.45 -30.62 8.27
C ARG A 826 36.28 -29.65 9.11
N TRP A 827 35.62 -28.72 9.79
CA TRP A 827 36.27 -27.67 10.56
C TRP A 827 37.25 -28.21 11.62
N ASP A 828 36.92 -29.32 12.26
CA ASP A 828 37.79 -29.96 13.24
C ASP A 828 39.14 -30.39 12.66
N SER A 829 39.16 -30.87 11.41
CA SER A 829 40.39 -31.27 10.72
C SER A 829 41.28 -30.06 10.41
N ILE A 830 40.69 -28.95 9.97
CA ILE A 830 41.43 -27.69 9.70
C ILE A 830 41.97 -27.12 11.01
N ARG A 831 41.17 -27.12 12.07
CA ARG A 831 41.58 -26.64 13.39
C ARG A 831 42.75 -27.47 13.95
N ASN A 832 42.66 -28.80 13.89
CA ASN A 832 43.73 -29.69 14.32
C ASN A 832 45.03 -29.47 13.51
N ALA A 833 44.91 -29.35 12.18
CA ALA A 833 46.06 -29.07 11.32
C ALA A 833 46.70 -27.71 11.63
N ARG A 834 45.90 -26.68 11.92
CA ARG A 834 46.40 -25.37 12.36
C ARG A 834 47.15 -25.45 13.67
N GLU A 835 46.63 -26.18 14.66
CA GLU A 835 47.28 -26.29 15.97
C GLU A 835 48.60 -27.06 15.88
N VAL A 836 48.69 -28.08 15.02
CA VAL A 836 49.98 -28.74 14.70
C VAL A 836 50.94 -27.76 14.02
N ALA A 837 50.47 -26.97 13.05
CA ALA A 837 51.30 -25.99 12.34
C ALA A 837 51.80 -24.86 13.26
N LYS A 838 50.97 -24.39 14.20
CA LYS A 838 51.36 -23.41 15.24
C LYS A 838 52.46 -23.94 16.15
N LYS A 839 52.40 -25.20 16.55
CA LYS A 839 53.47 -25.81 17.38
C LYS A 839 54.81 -25.87 16.63
N LYS A 840 54.78 -26.07 15.31
CA LYS A 840 55.99 -26.19 14.48
C LYS A 840 56.56 -24.85 14.03
N ASN A 841 55.71 -23.90 13.64
CA ASN A 841 56.09 -22.66 12.97
C ASN A 841 55.70 -21.38 13.74
N GLY A 842 55.14 -21.52 14.94
CA GLY A 842 54.78 -20.40 15.81
C GLY A 842 53.86 -19.38 15.12
N LYS A 843 54.27 -18.11 15.13
CA LYS A 843 53.53 -17.00 14.50
C LYS A 843 53.50 -17.08 12.96
N GLN A 844 54.35 -17.89 12.33
CA GLN A 844 54.37 -18.10 10.88
C GLN A 844 53.45 -19.25 10.43
N ALA A 845 52.69 -19.87 11.35
CA ALA A 845 51.75 -20.91 10.97
C ALA A 845 50.63 -20.33 10.07
N PRO A 846 50.28 -21.02 8.96
CA PRO A 846 49.25 -20.57 8.06
C PRO A 846 47.90 -20.43 8.79
N SER A 847 47.14 -19.40 8.45
CA SER A 847 45.80 -19.21 8.98
C SER A 847 44.83 -20.24 8.35
N PRO A 848 43.69 -20.55 8.99
CA PRO A 848 42.62 -21.37 8.42
C PRO A 848 42.20 -20.86 7.06
N SER A 849 42.11 -19.54 6.87
CA SER A 849 41.81 -18.93 5.58
C SER A 849 42.85 -19.30 4.52
N VAL A 850 44.14 -19.28 4.85
CA VAL A 850 45.21 -19.72 3.95
C VAL A 850 45.14 -21.23 3.68
N MET A 851 44.81 -22.04 4.70
CA MET A 851 44.67 -23.49 4.55
C MET A 851 43.44 -23.87 3.70
N ILE A 852 42.34 -23.11 3.83
CA ILE A 852 41.14 -23.25 3.01
C ILE A 852 41.41 -22.80 1.58
N ALA A 853 42.08 -21.65 1.40
CA ALA A 853 42.50 -21.17 0.08
C ALA A 853 43.36 -22.21 -0.64
N TRP A 854 44.31 -22.82 0.07
CA TRP A 854 45.10 -23.92 -0.48
C TRP A 854 44.25 -25.12 -0.89
N ALA A 855 43.25 -25.51 -0.09
CA ALA A 855 42.35 -26.62 -0.43
C ALA A 855 41.51 -26.33 -1.69
N VAL A 856 41.04 -25.09 -1.84
CA VAL A 856 40.31 -24.64 -3.04
C VAL A 856 41.21 -24.69 -4.27
N VAL A 857 42.45 -24.17 -4.18
CA VAL A 857 43.42 -24.23 -5.29
C VAL A 857 43.72 -25.67 -5.70
N ARG A 858 43.92 -26.58 -4.73
CA ARG A 858 44.13 -28.01 -5.03
C ARG A 858 42.91 -28.67 -5.68
N ALA A 859 41.70 -28.25 -5.32
CA ALA A 859 40.49 -28.73 -5.98
C ALA A 859 40.42 -28.21 -7.43
N MET A 860 40.76 -26.94 -7.68
CA MET A 860 40.80 -26.34 -9.02
C MET A 860 41.87 -26.98 -9.92
N GLU A 861 43.04 -27.35 -9.38
CA GLU A 861 44.05 -28.11 -10.12
C GLU A 861 43.50 -29.44 -10.65
N LYS A 862 42.75 -30.17 -9.79
CA LYS A 862 42.15 -31.47 -10.12
C LYS A 862 40.95 -31.34 -11.06
N HIS A 863 40.23 -30.23 -11.00
CA HIS A 863 39.04 -29.97 -11.82
C HIS A 863 39.31 -28.80 -12.78
N ALA A 864 40.03 -29.08 -13.86
CA ALA A 864 40.51 -28.10 -14.85
C ALA A 864 39.41 -27.18 -15.42
N SER A 865 38.14 -27.60 -15.40
CA SER A 865 36.99 -26.77 -15.77
C SER A 865 36.89 -25.47 -14.97
N PHE A 866 37.36 -25.45 -13.72
CA PHE A 866 37.37 -24.27 -12.84
C PHE A 866 38.58 -23.36 -13.09
N ARG A 867 39.49 -23.77 -13.98
CA ARG A 867 40.67 -22.98 -14.40
C ARG A 867 40.47 -22.28 -15.75
N ARG A 868 39.26 -22.33 -16.31
CA ARG A 868 38.95 -21.79 -17.63
C ARG A 868 38.27 -20.45 -17.55
N LEU A 869 38.76 -19.50 -18.35
CA LEU A 869 38.11 -18.22 -18.64
C LEU A 869 37.52 -18.29 -20.03
N ILE A 870 36.26 -17.84 -20.18
CA ILE A 870 35.65 -17.63 -21.49
C ILE A 870 35.71 -16.13 -21.79
N LEU A 871 36.39 -15.77 -22.87
CA LEU A 871 36.52 -14.39 -23.31
C LEU A 871 35.24 -13.91 -24.02
N GLU A 872 35.12 -12.59 -24.21
CA GLU A 872 33.94 -11.96 -24.83
C GLU A 872 33.65 -12.44 -26.27
N ASP A 873 34.61 -13.08 -26.93
CA ASP A 873 34.50 -13.69 -28.26
C ASP A 873 34.26 -15.21 -28.23
N ASP A 874 33.84 -15.74 -27.07
CA ASP A 874 33.59 -17.17 -26.78
C ASP A 874 34.84 -18.08 -26.84
N HIS A 875 36.06 -17.53 -26.94
CA HIS A 875 37.28 -18.34 -26.81
C HIS A 875 37.55 -18.71 -25.34
N ILE A 876 37.95 -19.97 -25.14
CA ILE A 876 38.26 -20.53 -23.81
C ILE A 876 39.77 -20.53 -23.60
N ILE A 877 40.24 -19.87 -22.54
CA ILE A 877 41.64 -19.86 -22.10
C ILE A 877 41.74 -20.63 -20.78
N ASP A 878 42.63 -21.63 -20.72
CA ASP A 878 43.05 -22.25 -19.47
C ASP A 878 44.06 -21.30 -18.80
N ASN A 879 43.73 -20.83 -17.60
CA ASN A 879 44.61 -19.97 -16.81
C ASN A 879 45.35 -20.81 -15.76
N ASP A 880 46.62 -20.51 -15.52
CA ASP A 880 47.41 -21.23 -14.52
C ASP A 880 47.47 -20.49 -13.18
N ASP A 881 47.18 -19.18 -13.18
CA ASP A 881 47.22 -18.30 -12.01
C ASP A 881 45.83 -17.70 -11.70
N PHE A 882 45.44 -17.67 -10.42
CA PHE A 882 44.13 -17.18 -9.97
C PHE A 882 44.24 -16.35 -8.68
N ASP A 883 43.53 -15.23 -8.63
CA ASP A 883 43.30 -14.48 -7.40
C ASP A 883 42.09 -15.03 -6.66
N LEU A 884 42.31 -15.57 -5.45
CA LEU A 884 41.26 -16.14 -4.62
C LEU A 884 40.92 -15.24 -3.43
N GLY A 885 39.70 -14.70 -3.42
CA GLY A 885 39.12 -14.01 -2.27
C GLY A 885 38.34 -14.97 -1.37
N VAL A 886 38.62 -14.99 -0.07
CA VAL A 886 37.87 -15.79 0.92
C VAL A 886 37.22 -14.85 1.93
N ALA A 887 35.89 -14.78 1.93
CA ALA A 887 35.12 -14.10 2.97
C ALA A 887 34.64 -15.14 3.99
N VAL A 888 34.92 -14.91 5.27
CA VAL A 888 34.43 -15.74 6.38
C VAL A 888 33.39 -14.91 7.10
N ALA A 889 32.12 -15.34 7.06
CA ALA A 889 31.10 -14.80 7.94
C ALA A 889 31.42 -15.28 9.36
N LEU A 890 31.66 -14.34 10.26
CA LEU A 890 31.77 -14.62 11.69
C LEU A 890 30.38 -14.38 12.30
N GLU A 891 29.96 -15.22 13.25
CA GLU A 891 28.78 -14.94 14.07
C GLU A 891 29.01 -13.61 14.81
N GLY A 892 28.16 -12.62 14.54
CA GLY A 892 28.23 -11.25 15.07
C GLY A 892 27.26 -10.33 14.34
#